data_AF-A0A3E2U761-F1
#
_entry.id   AF-A0A3E2U761-F1
#
_cell.length_a   1.000
_cell.length_b   1.000
_cell.length_c   1.000
_cell.angle_alpha   90.00
_cell.angle_beta   90.00
_cell.angle_gamma   90.00
#
_symmetry.space_group_name_H-M   'P 1'
#
loop_
_entity.id
_entity.type
_entity.pdbx_description
1 polymer ?
#
loop_
_entity_poly.entity_id
_entity_poly.type
_entity_poly.pdbx_seq_one_letter_code
_entity_poly.pdbx_strand_id
1 'polypeptide(L)'
;MDFSELVSVTDEELEHYHNKPEEHPALLPLDAANEYNALKEQHPDALVGFEQGGQFEFYGEDARKVCELVGGKLLEKETELGTVPVTGFPRDQWAYRAKQLWQCGENVYLAGLNEDGTHHQTKYLRREDYLPLGATVHMEGRAFRVDNVNFDKDSVSLQDVALAEMRMPVFRQEPLAVVRELYEQEQDDRQLSDEELDELPISAVMDGKVQTFPDAAALDEALNAEPTPEPAGNFRITDDHLGEGGAKQKYARNIEAIRTLFKLEEEHRGATAEEQQVLSQYVGWGGLADAFDPDKDNWAKEYTELKGLLSEDEYAAARASTLNAHYTSPTVIRSIYDTVERMGFRSGNILEPSMGVGNFFGMLPDSMADSRLYGVELDSITGRIAKKLYPQADITVAGFETTDRRDFYDLAVGNVPFGQYKVNDKAYNKLGFSIHNYFFAKAIDQVRPGGVVAFVTSRYTMDSKDSTARKHVAERADLLGAIRLPNNAFRANAGTDVVSDIIFLQKRDRPIDHEPDWVQLGKTEDGFAINQYFVDHPEMVLGQLTLESTQYGYDLTVAPLEGTSLAAQLAEAVQHIEGQYTTAEIVAPDVADAEAQRKTLPADPTVKNFSYTVVDGDIYYRENSIMTQLELSDNAKGRVAGMVELRQIVNELIDQQLNDFPDEDIKASQVKLNAAYDAFTAKYGLINDKKNARLFDDDSSYYLLCSLENLDENKNLKSKADMFTKRTIRPEHIVTSVDTPSEALAVSIGEHGKVDLPYMAELLGTPGEYGRITTELSGVIFKDPAADADDPEAGWQTADEYLSGNVRDKLRMAQLAAESRPEFAVNVTALEKAQPKDLEASEIDVRLGATWLDPSIVQQFMMETFQPPYRIRYNNAITVRYSPYTSEWRISNKSATGFGDIMATETYGTRRANAYKILEDTLNLRDSRVYDTIVEDGKEKRVLNQNETTLAQQKQQAIKDAFAGWVWKDPQRRTLLVKKYNELFNSTRPRAYDGSHIHFVGMNPEINLREHQR
;
A
#
# COMPACT_ATOMS: atom_id res chain seq x y z
N MET A 1 13.22 -48.94 -34.94
CA MET A 1 13.84 -48.28 -36.10
C MET A 1 14.69 -47.17 -35.53
N ASP A 2 15.79 -47.50 -34.84
CA ASP A 2 17.04 -48.15 -35.28
C ASP A 2 18.04 -47.10 -35.82
N PHE A 3 18.94 -46.72 -34.94
CA PHE A 3 20.25 -46.17 -35.25
C PHE A 3 21.22 -46.92 -34.35
N SER A 4 22.00 -47.83 -34.92
CA SER A 4 23.08 -48.52 -34.26
C SER A 4 24.31 -48.55 -35.18
N GLU A 5 25.47 -48.38 -34.53
CA GLU A 5 26.87 -48.51 -34.98
C GLU A 5 27.54 -47.26 -35.60
N LEU A 6 28.31 -46.50 -34.80
CA LEU A 6 29.73 -46.68 -34.40
C LEU A 6 30.73 -46.30 -35.50
N VAL A 7 31.53 -45.25 -35.29
CA VAL A 7 32.99 -45.32 -35.00
C VAL A 7 33.55 -43.89 -34.79
N SER A 8 34.45 -43.84 -33.82
CA SER A 8 35.30 -42.76 -33.29
C SER A 8 36.03 -41.90 -34.33
N VAL A 9 36.25 -40.63 -33.96
CA VAL A 9 37.51 -39.95 -34.32
C VAL A 9 38.30 -39.64 -33.05
N THR A 10 39.61 -39.83 -33.17
CA THR A 10 40.63 -40.06 -32.15
C THR A 10 41.15 -38.77 -31.52
N ASP A 11 41.84 -38.92 -30.38
CA ASP A 11 42.59 -37.88 -29.64
C ASP A 11 43.71 -37.15 -30.43
N GLU A 12 43.75 -37.28 -31.76
CA GLU A 12 44.63 -36.55 -32.68
C GLU A 12 43.92 -35.41 -33.44
N GLU A 13 42.59 -35.30 -33.39
CA GLU A 13 41.85 -34.14 -33.96
C GLU A 13 41.64 -33.00 -32.96
N LEU A 14 41.99 -33.21 -31.68
CA LEU A 14 41.93 -32.22 -30.60
C LEU A 14 43.20 -31.35 -30.47
N GLU A 15 44.26 -31.62 -31.24
CA GLU A 15 45.49 -30.80 -31.28
C GLU A 15 45.57 -29.81 -32.47
N HIS A 16 44.54 -29.69 -33.31
CA HIS A 16 44.55 -28.74 -34.44
C HIS A 16 43.82 -27.40 -34.16
N TYR A 17 43.24 -27.21 -32.98
CA TYR A 17 42.59 -25.95 -32.58
C TYR A 17 43.42 -25.07 -31.64
N HIS A 18 44.71 -25.39 -31.48
CA HIS A 18 45.71 -24.46 -30.93
C HIS A 18 46.68 -24.01 -32.04
N ASN A 19 46.21 -23.07 -32.87
CA ASN A 19 46.98 -21.99 -33.50
C ASN A 19 46.14 -21.38 -34.64
N LYS A 20 45.27 -20.42 -34.30
CA LYS A 20 44.91 -19.35 -35.23
C LYS A 20 45.71 -18.11 -34.82
N PRO A 21 46.50 -17.52 -35.75
CA PRO A 21 47.27 -16.32 -35.48
C PRO A 21 46.31 -15.14 -35.22
N GLU A 22 46.73 -14.25 -34.33
CA GLU A 22 46.15 -12.91 -34.18
C GLU A 22 46.09 -12.25 -35.57
N GLU A 23 44.88 -11.97 -36.06
CA GLU A 23 44.71 -11.07 -37.21
C GLU A 23 45.03 -9.64 -36.72
N HIS A 24 46.30 -9.26 -36.82
CA HIS A 24 46.72 -7.87 -36.76
C HIS A 24 45.93 -7.07 -37.82
N PRO A 25 45.36 -5.90 -37.48
CA PRO A 25 44.75 -5.03 -38.47
C PRO A 25 45.77 -4.72 -39.56
N ALA A 26 45.37 -4.80 -40.83
CA ALA A 26 46.25 -4.54 -41.95
C ALA A 26 46.99 -3.20 -41.81
N LEU A 27 48.33 -3.24 -41.89
CA LEU A 27 49.20 -2.07 -42.00
C LEU A 27 48.64 -1.09 -43.04
N LEU A 28 48.64 0.21 -42.74
CA LEU A 28 48.44 1.21 -43.79
C LEU A 28 49.57 1.05 -44.83
N PRO A 29 49.26 0.79 -46.11
CA PRO A 29 50.28 0.77 -47.14
C PRO A 29 51.01 2.11 -47.19
N LEU A 30 52.33 2.10 -47.38
CA LEU A 30 53.17 3.31 -47.43
C LEU A 30 52.62 4.38 -48.39
N ASP A 31 52.03 3.94 -49.51
CA ASP A 31 51.44 4.82 -50.52
C ASP A 31 50.25 5.63 -49.98
N ALA A 32 49.40 5.01 -49.14
CA ALA A 32 48.24 5.68 -48.52
C ALA A 32 48.66 6.66 -47.41
N ALA A 33 49.71 6.32 -46.64
CA ALA A 33 50.28 7.22 -45.64
C ALA A 33 50.93 8.45 -46.30
N ASN A 34 51.60 8.27 -47.44
CA ASN A 34 52.17 9.37 -48.22
C ASN A 34 51.08 10.28 -48.81
N GLU A 35 49.98 9.72 -49.29
CA GLU A 35 48.85 10.49 -49.84
C GLU A 35 48.14 11.31 -48.74
N TYR A 36 47.91 10.72 -47.56
CA TYR A 36 47.39 11.43 -46.40
C TYR A 36 48.26 12.63 -45.99
N ASN A 37 49.57 12.39 -45.86
CA ASN A 37 50.52 13.44 -45.47
C ASN A 37 50.61 14.55 -46.53
N ALA A 38 50.55 14.22 -47.81
CA ALA A 38 50.51 15.20 -48.90
C ALA A 38 49.24 16.07 -48.87
N LEU A 39 48.07 15.48 -48.57
CA LEU A 39 46.82 16.21 -48.38
C LEU A 39 46.88 17.13 -47.15
N LYS A 40 47.48 16.65 -46.06
CA LYS A 40 47.66 17.44 -44.84
C LYS A 40 48.65 18.59 -45.04
N GLU A 41 49.69 18.42 -45.86
CA GLU A 41 50.63 19.49 -46.23
C GLU A 41 49.96 20.55 -47.12
N GLN A 42 49.03 20.15 -48.00
CA GLN A 42 48.25 21.07 -48.84
C GLN A 42 47.15 21.82 -48.05
N HIS A 43 46.61 21.20 -47.00
CA HIS A 43 45.54 21.74 -46.16
C HIS A 43 45.91 21.66 -44.66
N PRO A 44 46.92 22.43 -44.20
CA PRO A 44 47.45 22.31 -42.84
C PRO A 44 46.40 22.65 -41.77
N ASP A 45 45.50 23.59 -42.08
CA ASP A 45 44.48 24.10 -41.17
C ASP A 45 43.14 23.35 -41.26
N ALA A 46 43.09 22.22 -41.98
CA ALA A 46 41.90 21.38 -42.12
C ALA A 46 42.04 20.03 -41.42
N LEU A 47 40.96 19.54 -40.82
CA LEU A 47 40.83 18.16 -40.38
C LEU A 47 40.69 17.28 -41.62
N VAL A 48 41.72 16.47 -41.89
CA VAL A 48 41.76 15.60 -43.07
C VAL A 48 41.24 14.22 -42.70
N GLY A 49 40.09 13.85 -43.26
CA GLY A 49 39.51 12.52 -43.15
C GLY A 49 39.72 11.73 -44.44
N PHE A 50 40.25 10.52 -44.33
CA PHE A 50 40.76 9.72 -45.44
C PHE A 50 40.02 8.38 -45.51
N GLU A 51 39.39 8.08 -46.64
CA GLU A 51 38.55 6.88 -46.76
C GLU A 51 39.39 5.60 -46.89
N GLN A 52 39.34 4.74 -45.88
CA GLN A 52 39.96 3.42 -45.89
C GLN A 52 39.06 2.39 -45.21
N GLY A 53 38.98 1.18 -45.77
CA GLY A 53 38.25 0.07 -45.13
C GLY A 53 36.75 0.33 -44.93
N GLY A 54 36.14 1.23 -45.71
CA GLY A 54 34.74 1.65 -45.56
C GLY A 54 34.50 2.71 -44.48
N GLN A 55 35.55 3.35 -43.95
CA GLN A 55 35.48 4.44 -42.99
C GLN A 55 36.29 5.65 -43.45
N PHE A 56 35.86 6.86 -43.07
CA PHE A 56 36.75 8.01 -43.09
C PHE A 56 37.56 8.03 -41.80
N GLU A 57 38.84 7.75 -41.90
CA GLU A 57 39.79 7.73 -40.79
C GLU A 57 40.58 9.06 -40.72
N PHE A 58 40.84 9.52 -39.50
CA PHE A 58 41.68 10.67 -39.16
C PHE A 58 42.84 10.16 -38.32
N TYR A 59 44.03 10.73 -38.50
CA TYR A 59 45.25 10.25 -37.84
C TYR A 59 45.92 11.34 -37.00
N GLY A 60 46.62 10.95 -35.95
CA GLY A 60 47.47 11.87 -35.17
C GLY A 60 46.67 12.96 -34.44
N GLU A 61 47.08 14.22 -34.62
CA GLU A 61 46.41 15.36 -33.98
C GLU A 61 44.99 15.59 -34.51
N ASP A 62 44.75 15.32 -35.80
CA ASP A 62 43.39 15.40 -36.37
C ASP A 62 42.48 14.38 -35.71
N ALA A 63 43.00 13.18 -35.40
CA ALA A 63 42.24 12.15 -34.70
C ALA A 63 41.83 12.58 -33.28
N ARG A 64 42.77 13.19 -32.54
CA ARG A 64 42.48 13.71 -31.19
C ARG A 64 41.45 14.82 -31.24
N LYS A 65 41.61 15.76 -32.16
CA LYS A 65 40.73 16.91 -32.31
C LYS A 65 39.32 16.50 -32.74
N VAL A 66 39.18 15.55 -33.67
CA VAL A 66 37.87 14.97 -34.05
C VAL A 66 37.24 14.23 -32.86
N CYS A 67 38.02 13.45 -32.11
CA CYS A 67 37.52 12.73 -30.93
C CYS A 67 36.98 13.67 -29.85
N GLU A 68 37.66 14.80 -29.62
CA GLU A 68 37.25 15.84 -28.67
C GLU A 68 35.97 16.56 -29.13
N LEU A 69 35.88 16.92 -30.42
CA LEU A 69 34.80 17.75 -30.94
C LEU A 69 33.46 17.01 -31.16
N VAL A 70 33.49 15.75 -31.62
CA VAL A 70 32.26 15.04 -32.02
C VAL A 70 32.02 13.70 -31.30
N GLY A 71 32.90 13.35 -30.36
CA GLY A 71 32.82 12.13 -29.57
C GLY A 71 33.12 10.86 -30.38
N GLY A 72 34.06 10.04 -29.90
CA GLY A 72 34.46 8.78 -30.53
C GLY A 72 35.44 8.00 -29.65
N LYS A 73 35.83 6.80 -30.08
CA LYS A 73 36.94 6.07 -29.44
C LYS A 73 38.23 6.38 -30.19
N LEU A 74 39.23 6.87 -29.47
CA LEU A 74 40.60 6.94 -29.98
C LEU A 74 41.19 5.52 -29.94
N LEU A 75 41.58 4.99 -31.09
CA LEU A 75 42.24 3.69 -31.21
C LEU A 75 43.70 3.90 -31.59
N GLU A 76 44.54 2.88 -31.40
CA GLU A 76 45.92 2.88 -31.88
C GLU A 76 46.04 1.99 -33.13
N LYS A 77 46.68 2.48 -34.19
CA LYS A 77 46.92 1.73 -35.43
C LYS A 77 48.41 1.74 -35.76
N GLU A 78 48.93 0.56 -36.08
CA GLU A 78 50.34 0.38 -36.45
C GLU A 78 50.54 0.76 -37.93
N THR A 79 51.45 1.70 -38.19
CA THR A 79 51.82 2.14 -39.55
C THR A 79 53.31 1.91 -39.78
N GLU A 80 53.77 1.92 -41.04
CA GLU A 80 55.21 1.82 -41.36
C GLU A 80 56.08 2.94 -40.74
N LEU A 81 55.45 4.01 -40.23
CA LEU A 81 56.09 5.15 -39.57
C LEU A 81 55.95 5.14 -38.02
N GLY A 82 55.29 4.12 -37.46
CA GLY A 82 55.05 3.96 -36.02
C GLY A 82 53.57 3.86 -35.65
N THR A 83 53.27 3.68 -34.37
CA THR A 83 51.90 3.64 -33.84
C THR A 83 51.32 5.05 -33.75
N VAL A 84 50.17 5.28 -34.39
CA VAL A 84 49.48 6.59 -34.36
C VAL A 84 48.04 6.43 -33.85
N PRO A 85 47.52 7.44 -33.13
CA PRO A 85 46.11 7.46 -32.76
C PRO A 85 45.24 7.65 -34.01
N VAL A 86 44.16 6.89 -34.09
CA VAL A 86 43.18 6.94 -35.17
C VAL A 86 41.77 7.05 -34.60
N THR A 87 40.93 7.82 -35.25
CA THR A 87 39.47 7.83 -35.04
C THR A 87 38.80 7.92 -36.40
N GLY A 88 37.52 7.59 -36.50
CA GLY A 88 36.84 7.64 -37.78
C GLY A 88 35.35 7.40 -37.67
N PHE A 89 34.68 7.50 -38.81
CA PHE A 89 33.27 7.19 -38.93
C PHE A 89 32.98 6.45 -40.24
N PRO A 90 31.92 5.62 -40.27
CA PRO A 90 31.50 4.92 -41.48
C PRO A 90 31.30 5.85 -42.68
N ARG A 91 31.66 5.38 -43.87
CA ARG A 91 31.56 6.15 -45.13
C ARG A 91 30.16 6.73 -45.33
N ASP A 92 29.09 6.00 -45.04
CA ASP A 92 27.70 6.44 -45.21
C ASP A 92 27.30 7.61 -44.28
N GLN A 93 28.06 7.88 -43.22
CA GLN A 93 27.80 8.97 -42.28
C GLN A 93 28.55 10.27 -42.60
N TRP A 94 29.33 10.31 -43.70
CA TRP A 94 30.24 11.41 -44.00
C TRP A 94 29.56 12.79 -44.01
N ALA A 95 28.36 12.89 -44.59
CA ALA A 95 27.65 14.16 -44.74
C ALA A 95 27.19 14.73 -43.38
N TYR A 96 26.79 13.86 -42.46
CA TYR A 96 26.39 14.25 -41.11
C TYR A 96 27.59 14.66 -40.27
N ARG A 97 28.65 13.83 -40.26
CA ARG A 97 29.84 14.05 -39.44
C ARG A 97 30.69 15.22 -39.90
N ALA A 98 30.84 15.43 -41.21
CA ALA A 98 31.50 16.62 -41.76
C ALA A 98 30.77 17.91 -41.37
N LYS A 99 29.43 17.90 -41.34
CA LYS A 99 28.62 19.04 -40.91
C LYS A 99 28.82 19.36 -39.43
N GLN A 100 28.88 18.35 -38.55
CA GLN A 100 29.13 18.57 -37.13
C GLN A 100 30.50 19.21 -36.89
N LEU A 101 31.55 18.67 -37.52
CA LEU A 101 32.91 19.22 -37.42
C LEU A 101 32.98 20.65 -37.94
N TRP A 102 32.26 20.96 -39.02
CA TRP A 102 32.20 22.31 -39.58
C TRP A 102 31.42 23.30 -38.70
N GLN A 103 30.36 22.84 -38.01
CA GLN A 103 29.62 23.63 -37.02
C GLN A 103 30.47 23.97 -35.78
N CYS A 104 31.49 23.17 -35.48
CA CYS A 104 32.49 23.49 -34.45
C CYS A 104 33.53 24.52 -34.90
N GLY A 105 33.42 25.05 -36.13
CA GLY A 105 34.31 26.09 -36.64
C GLY A 105 35.61 25.58 -37.25
N GLU A 106 35.71 24.30 -37.60
CA GLU A 106 36.89 23.71 -38.21
C GLU A 106 36.80 23.67 -39.74
N ASN A 107 37.94 23.78 -40.44
CA ASN A 107 37.98 23.40 -41.86
C ASN A 107 37.97 21.87 -41.94
N VAL A 108 37.16 21.28 -42.81
CA VAL A 108 37.01 19.82 -42.94
C VAL A 108 37.28 19.40 -44.37
N TYR A 109 38.28 18.54 -44.59
CA TYR A 109 38.61 17.99 -45.90
C TYR A 109 38.42 16.47 -45.87
N LEU A 110 37.51 15.94 -46.69
CA LEU A 110 37.26 14.50 -46.82
C LEU A 110 37.71 14.00 -48.19
N ALA A 111 38.60 13.01 -48.18
CA ALA A 111 39.17 12.35 -49.35
C ALA A 111 38.58 10.93 -49.48
N GLY A 112 37.71 10.72 -50.47
CA GLY A 112 37.02 9.45 -50.71
C GLY A 112 37.77 8.55 -51.69
N LEU A 113 37.58 7.24 -51.57
CA LEU A 113 38.33 6.24 -52.33
C LEU A 113 37.63 5.88 -53.66
N ASN A 114 38.38 5.95 -54.76
CA ASN A 114 37.93 5.54 -56.10
C ASN A 114 38.11 4.03 -56.32
N GLU A 115 37.43 3.47 -57.33
CA GLU A 115 37.57 2.06 -57.73
C GLU A 115 38.99 1.70 -58.23
N ASP A 116 39.78 2.68 -58.66
CA ASP A 116 41.16 2.52 -59.12
C ASP A 116 42.21 2.63 -57.99
N GLY A 117 41.78 2.84 -56.74
CA GLY A 117 42.63 2.96 -55.56
C GLY A 117 43.16 4.36 -55.29
N THR A 118 42.80 5.38 -56.07
CA THR A 118 43.16 6.79 -55.83
C THR A 118 42.11 7.51 -54.96
N HIS A 119 42.50 8.57 -54.25
CA HIS A 119 41.53 9.39 -53.52
C HIS A 119 41.05 10.61 -54.33
N HIS A 120 39.76 10.91 -54.24
CA HIS A 120 39.17 12.15 -54.76
C HIS A 120 38.64 13.01 -53.62
N GLN A 121 38.57 14.32 -53.83
CA GLN A 121 37.94 15.22 -52.87
C GLN A 121 36.43 14.93 -52.80
N THR A 122 35.98 14.28 -51.73
CA THR A 122 34.55 14.07 -51.45
C THR A 122 33.91 15.37 -50.98
N LYS A 123 34.58 16.10 -50.08
CA LYS A 123 34.10 17.41 -49.62
C LYS A 123 35.24 18.24 -49.03
N TYR A 124 35.15 19.56 -49.23
CA TYR A 124 35.96 20.53 -48.49
C TYR A 124 35.04 21.62 -47.95
N LEU A 125 34.99 21.75 -46.63
CA LEU A 125 34.20 22.76 -45.91
C LEU A 125 35.18 23.73 -45.25
N ARG A 126 35.13 25.01 -45.62
CA ARG A 126 35.98 26.02 -45.01
C ARG A 126 35.18 26.77 -43.95
N ARG A 127 35.79 27.02 -42.80
CA ARG A 127 35.19 27.78 -41.70
C ARG A 127 34.61 29.12 -42.17
N GLU A 128 35.31 29.80 -43.07
CA GLU A 128 34.91 31.11 -43.65
C GLU A 128 33.62 31.06 -44.49
N ASP A 129 33.19 29.88 -44.94
CA ASP A 129 31.97 29.70 -45.72
C ASP A 129 30.75 29.43 -44.81
N TYR A 130 30.91 29.38 -43.49
CA TYR A 130 29.83 29.04 -42.56
C TYR A 130 28.85 30.20 -42.35
N LEU A 131 27.59 30.01 -42.75
CA LEU A 131 26.48 30.94 -42.49
C LEU A 131 25.32 30.17 -41.83
N PRO A 132 24.91 30.50 -40.59
CA PRO A 132 23.90 29.72 -39.87
C PRO A 132 22.49 29.91 -40.43
N LEU A 133 21.76 28.80 -40.59
CA LEU A 133 20.34 28.85 -40.89
C LEU A 133 19.59 29.49 -39.73
N GLY A 134 18.68 30.42 -40.04
CA GLY A 134 17.96 31.20 -39.05
C GLY A 134 18.64 32.51 -38.64
N ALA A 135 19.88 32.77 -39.07
CA ALA A 135 20.53 34.07 -38.84
C ALA A 135 19.73 35.21 -39.50
N THR A 136 19.64 36.36 -38.83
CA THR A 136 19.00 37.56 -39.38
C THR A 136 20.09 38.48 -39.95
N VAL A 137 19.84 39.03 -41.13
CA VAL A 137 20.64 40.08 -41.77
C VAL A 137 19.72 41.21 -42.23
N HIS A 138 20.19 42.44 -42.18
CA HIS A 138 19.47 43.63 -42.59
C HIS A 138 19.95 44.08 -43.96
N MET A 139 19.04 44.10 -44.92
CA MET A 139 19.32 44.52 -46.29
C MET A 139 18.21 45.46 -46.74
N GLU A 140 18.56 46.59 -47.36
CA GLU A 140 17.59 47.58 -47.88
C GLU A 140 16.60 48.08 -46.80
N GLY A 141 17.01 48.14 -45.53
CA GLY A 141 16.18 48.59 -44.41
C GLY A 141 15.13 47.58 -43.93
N ARG A 142 15.25 46.30 -44.29
CA ARG A 142 14.40 45.20 -43.82
C ARG A 142 15.22 44.07 -43.26
N ALA A 143 14.65 43.37 -42.28
CA ALA A 143 15.24 42.17 -41.69
C ALA A 143 14.88 40.93 -42.52
N PHE A 144 15.90 40.18 -42.89
CA PHE A 144 15.78 38.92 -43.61
C PHE A 144 16.43 37.79 -42.82
N ARG A 145 15.77 36.65 -42.75
CA ARG A 145 16.27 35.45 -42.09
C ARG A 145 16.85 34.49 -43.12
N VAL A 146 18.03 33.93 -42.87
CA VAL A 146 18.66 32.88 -43.68
C VAL A 146 17.80 31.62 -43.62
N ASP A 147 17.14 31.29 -44.72
CA ASP A 147 16.28 30.11 -44.84
C ASP A 147 17.07 28.89 -45.30
N ASN A 148 17.94 29.07 -46.30
CA ASN A 148 18.77 28.00 -46.86
C ASN A 148 20.07 28.55 -47.46
N VAL A 149 21.15 27.77 -47.42
CA VAL A 149 22.43 28.11 -48.06
C VAL A 149 22.79 27.02 -49.08
N ASN A 150 22.96 27.42 -50.33
CA ASN A 150 23.36 26.55 -51.43
C ASN A 150 24.80 26.83 -51.83
N PHE A 151 25.71 26.06 -51.23
CA PHE A 151 27.16 26.15 -51.45
C PHE A 151 27.59 25.74 -52.87
N ASP A 152 26.82 24.88 -53.55
CA ASP A 152 27.16 24.47 -54.92
C ASP A 152 26.86 25.57 -55.96
N LYS A 153 26.07 26.57 -55.57
CA LYS A 153 25.63 27.69 -56.43
C LYS A 153 26.02 29.07 -55.86
N ASP A 154 26.85 29.12 -54.82
CA ASP A 154 27.23 30.34 -54.10
C ASP A 154 26.05 31.27 -53.79
N SER A 155 24.93 30.71 -53.34
CA SER A 155 23.69 31.48 -53.14
C SER A 155 22.99 31.13 -51.82
N VAL A 156 22.30 32.12 -51.26
CA VAL A 156 21.56 32.04 -49.99
C VAL A 156 20.11 32.42 -50.26
N SER A 157 19.18 31.60 -49.79
CA SER A 157 17.77 31.95 -49.73
C SER A 157 17.47 32.67 -48.42
N LEU A 158 16.87 33.85 -48.54
CA LEU A 158 16.52 34.75 -47.46
C LEU A 158 15.00 34.89 -47.39
N GLN A 159 14.43 34.84 -46.18
CA GLN A 159 13.01 35.05 -45.92
C GLN A 159 12.78 36.43 -45.28
N ASP A 160 11.90 37.26 -45.84
CA ASP A 160 11.53 38.55 -45.24
C ASP A 160 10.77 38.30 -43.91
N VAL A 161 11.34 38.79 -42.80
CA VAL A 161 10.83 38.51 -41.44
C VAL A 161 9.46 39.16 -41.22
N ALA A 162 9.30 40.42 -41.62
CA ALA A 162 8.05 41.17 -41.41
C ALA A 162 6.89 40.58 -42.23
N LEU A 163 7.15 40.12 -43.45
CA LEU A 163 6.12 39.49 -44.29
C LEU A 163 5.80 38.05 -43.83
N ALA A 164 6.79 37.31 -43.32
CA ALA A 164 6.57 36.00 -42.72
C ALA A 164 5.67 36.08 -41.47
N GLU A 165 5.85 37.09 -40.62
CA GLU A 165 4.97 37.35 -39.46
C GLU A 165 3.52 37.69 -39.86
N MET A 166 3.34 38.33 -41.02
CA MET A 166 2.01 38.58 -41.62
C MET A 166 1.43 37.36 -42.37
N ARG A 167 1.99 36.16 -42.17
CA ARG A 167 1.62 34.89 -42.84
C ARG A 167 1.74 34.92 -44.37
N MET A 168 2.62 35.76 -44.92
CA MET A 168 2.92 35.85 -46.35
C MET A 168 4.43 35.70 -46.56
N PRO A 169 4.98 34.47 -46.46
CA PRO A 169 6.42 34.28 -46.56
C PRO A 169 6.90 34.59 -47.99
N VAL A 170 7.73 35.61 -48.12
CA VAL A 170 8.39 35.97 -49.39
C VAL A 170 9.86 35.64 -49.26
N PHE A 171 10.37 34.87 -50.22
CA PHE A 171 11.76 34.45 -50.28
C PHE A 171 12.48 35.19 -51.39
N ARG A 172 13.73 35.56 -51.12
CA ARG A 172 14.67 36.19 -52.04
C ARG A 172 15.94 35.35 -52.09
N GLN A 173 16.65 35.38 -53.21
CA GLN A 173 17.92 34.67 -53.37
C GLN A 173 19.03 35.70 -53.56
N GLU A 174 20.07 35.62 -52.75
CA GLU A 174 21.23 36.52 -52.76
C GLU A 174 22.55 35.74 -52.87
N PRO A 175 23.63 36.33 -53.39
CA PRO A 175 24.95 35.70 -53.38
C PRO A 175 25.46 35.46 -51.95
N LEU A 176 26.04 34.29 -51.70
CA LEU A 176 26.58 33.90 -50.38
C LEU A 176 27.59 34.93 -49.84
N ALA A 177 28.47 35.45 -50.69
CA ALA A 177 29.45 36.47 -50.30
C ALA A 177 28.81 37.77 -49.78
N VAL A 178 27.69 38.20 -50.37
CA VAL A 178 26.99 39.43 -49.97
C VAL A 178 26.29 39.25 -48.63
N VAL A 179 25.58 38.14 -48.46
CA VAL A 179 24.89 37.83 -47.19
C VAL A 179 25.89 37.64 -46.06
N ARG A 180 27.04 37.04 -46.35
CA ARG A 180 28.15 36.92 -45.40
C ARG A 180 28.70 38.29 -45.01
N GLU A 181 29.01 39.17 -45.97
CA GLU A 181 29.53 40.50 -45.67
C GLU A 181 28.56 41.30 -44.79
N LEU A 182 27.25 41.20 -45.05
CA LEU A 182 26.23 41.80 -44.18
C LEU A 182 26.17 41.15 -42.80
N TYR A 183 26.27 39.82 -42.72
CA TYR A 183 26.29 39.10 -41.44
C TYR A 183 27.53 39.41 -40.59
N GLU A 184 28.69 39.58 -41.22
CA GLU A 184 29.95 39.97 -40.57
C GLU A 184 29.93 41.43 -40.14
N GLN A 185 29.40 42.35 -40.96
CA GLN A 185 29.23 43.77 -40.59
C GLN A 185 28.28 43.92 -39.39
N GLU A 186 27.23 43.11 -39.30
CA GLU A 186 26.33 43.08 -38.13
C GLU A 186 26.96 42.46 -36.88
N GLN A 187 28.02 41.66 -37.02
CA GLN A 187 28.81 41.17 -35.90
C GLN A 187 29.90 42.17 -35.46
N ASP A 188 30.54 42.87 -36.40
CA ASP A 188 31.63 43.83 -36.11
C ASP A 188 31.13 45.18 -35.55
N ASP A 189 29.87 45.58 -35.80
CA ASP A 189 29.26 46.79 -35.19
C ASP A 189 28.88 46.63 -33.71
N ARG A 190 29.21 45.48 -33.09
CA ARG A 190 29.06 45.26 -31.65
C ARG A 190 30.42 45.35 -30.95
N GLN A 191 30.91 46.58 -30.72
CA GLN A 191 31.98 46.81 -29.75
C GLN A 191 31.44 46.53 -28.34
N LEU A 192 31.88 45.41 -27.76
CA LEU A 192 31.56 45.01 -26.40
C LEU A 192 32.18 46.01 -25.42
N SER A 193 31.37 46.47 -24.46
CA SER A 193 31.82 47.30 -23.34
C SER A 193 32.81 46.56 -22.43
N ASP A 194 33.60 47.26 -21.60
CA ASP A 194 34.50 46.61 -20.63
C ASP A 194 33.74 45.64 -19.70
N GLU A 195 32.46 45.93 -19.39
CA GLU A 195 31.57 45.02 -18.65
C GLU A 195 31.20 43.76 -19.45
N GLU A 196 31.04 43.85 -20.78
CA GLU A 196 30.79 42.69 -21.64
C GLU A 196 32.06 41.89 -21.96
N LEU A 197 33.25 42.52 -21.88
CA LEU A 197 34.56 41.83 -22.00
C LEU A 197 34.89 41.04 -20.73
N ASP A 198 34.49 41.56 -19.57
CA ASP A 198 34.66 40.87 -18.29
C ASP A 198 33.75 39.63 -18.19
N GLU A 199 32.64 39.57 -18.94
CA GLU A 199 31.72 38.41 -19.05
C GLU A 199 32.15 37.36 -20.11
N LEU A 200 33.29 37.54 -20.80
CA LEU A 200 33.77 36.59 -21.81
C LEU A 200 34.66 35.50 -21.22
N PRO A 201 34.63 34.28 -21.78
CA PRO A 201 35.42 33.18 -21.26
C PRO A 201 36.93 33.39 -21.40
N ILE A 202 37.65 33.31 -20.28
CA ILE A 202 39.09 33.53 -20.17
C ILE A 202 39.80 32.19 -19.91
N SER A 203 40.79 31.87 -20.74
CA SER A 203 41.63 30.69 -20.53
C SER A 203 42.89 31.04 -19.74
N ALA A 204 43.12 30.34 -18.62
CA ALA A 204 44.30 30.48 -17.78
C ALA A 204 44.93 29.11 -17.48
N VAL A 205 46.21 29.10 -17.13
CA VAL A 205 46.93 27.87 -16.78
C VAL A 205 46.86 27.66 -15.27
N MET A 206 46.12 26.64 -14.84
CA MET A 206 46.03 26.20 -13.44
C MET A 206 46.46 24.74 -13.34
N ASP A 207 47.33 24.42 -12.36
CA ASP A 207 47.92 23.08 -12.17
C ASP A 207 48.53 22.44 -13.42
N GLY A 208 49.12 23.27 -14.29
CA GLY A 208 49.81 22.83 -15.51
C GLY A 208 48.88 22.45 -16.67
N LYS A 209 47.57 22.71 -16.56
CA LYS A 209 46.59 22.54 -17.65
C LYS A 209 45.92 23.87 -17.98
N VAL A 210 45.63 24.09 -19.26
CA VAL A 210 44.82 25.24 -19.69
C VAL A 210 43.37 24.96 -19.32
N GLN A 211 42.80 25.81 -18.47
CA GLN A 211 41.40 25.77 -18.06
C GLN A 211 40.73 27.06 -18.53
N THR A 212 39.51 26.94 -19.03
CA THR A 212 38.74 28.06 -19.55
C THR A 212 37.62 28.38 -18.57
N PHE A 213 37.67 29.59 -18.02
CA PHE A 213 36.69 30.14 -17.10
C PHE A 213 35.65 30.92 -17.90
N PRO A 214 34.39 30.96 -17.46
CA PRO A 214 33.30 31.62 -18.20
C PRO A 214 33.45 33.15 -18.25
N ASP A 215 34.12 33.76 -17.28
CA ASP A 215 34.33 35.20 -17.17
C ASP A 215 35.58 35.53 -16.30
N ALA A 216 35.95 36.80 -16.23
CA ALA A 216 37.09 37.26 -15.45
C ALA A 216 36.90 37.08 -13.93
N ALA A 217 35.65 37.13 -13.45
CA ALA A 217 35.32 36.96 -12.03
C ALA A 217 35.48 35.51 -11.58
N ALA A 218 35.09 34.54 -12.41
CA ALA A 218 35.25 33.10 -12.19
C ALA A 218 36.73 32.68 -12.23
N LEU A 219 37.55 33.35 -13.05
CA LEU A 219 39.01 33.17 -13.01
C LEU A 219 39.60 33.72 -11.72
N ASP A 220 39.18 34.92 -11.27
CA ASP A 220 39.67 35.51 -10.02
C ASP A 220 39.19 34.72 -8.78
N GLU A 221 37.98 34.17 -8.84
CA GLU A 221 37.43 33.25 -7.83
C GLU A 221 38.20 31.92 -7.83
N ALA A 222 38.57 31.36 -9.00
CA ALA A 222 39.38 30.14 -9.07
C ALA A 222 40.83 30.35 -8.63
N LEU A 223 41.43 31.51 -8.93
CA LEU A 223 42.80 31.86 -8.51
C LEU A 223 42.88 32.17 -7.01
N ASN A 224 41.80 32.65 -6.41
CA ASN A 224 41.70 32.96 -4.98
C ASN A 224 40.91 31.92 -4.16
N ALA A 225 40.36 30.88 -4.80
CA ALA A 225 39.70 29.76 -4.13
C ALA A 225 40.73 29.01 -3.31
N GLU A 226 40.52 28.96 -1.99
CA GLU A 226 41.16 27.93 -1.19
C GLU A 226 40.79 26.56 -1.76
N PRO A 227 41.75 25.61 -1.82
CA PRO A 227 41.53 24.32 -2.47
C PRO A 227 40.24 23.70 -1.96
N THR A 228 39.32 23.39 -2.89
CA THR A 228 38.05 22.75 -2.57
C THR A 228 38.36 21.43 -1.87
N PRO A 229 37.99 21.25 -0.60
CA PRO A 229 38.20 19.98 0.09
C PRO A 229 37.43 18.88 -0.66
N GLU A 230 38.09 17.75 -0.93
CA GLU A 230 37.43 16.60 -1.57
C GLU A 230 36.15 16.24 -0.79
N PRO A 231 35.02 15.99 -1.46
CA PRO A 231 33.80 15.57 -0.78
C PRO A 231 34.08 14.25 -0.05
N ALA A 232 33.88 14.25 1.26
CA ALA A 232 34.06 13.07 2.08
C ALA A 232 33.06 11.98 1.65
N GLY A 233 33.48 10.72 1.71
CA GLY A 233 32.59 9.57 1.53
C GLY A 233 31.52 9.49 2.62
N ASN A 234 30.84 8.33 2.72
CA ASN A 234 29.91 8.09 3.83
C ASN A 234 30.62 8.24 5.18
N PHE A 235 30.03 9.02 6.08
CA PHE A 235 30.58 9.31 7.41
C PHE A 235 30.69 8.03 8.25
N ARG A 236 31.74 7.94 9.08
CA ARG A 236 31.98 6.80 9.97
C ARG A 236 31.95 7.26 11.42
N ILE A 237 30.99 6.76 12.20
CA ILE A 237 30.93 7.00 13.64
C ILE A 237 31.99 6.13 14.32
N THR A 238 32.90 6.78 15.02
CA THR A 238 33.98 6.13 15.80
C THR A 238 33.90 6.45 17.30
N ASP A 239 33.11 7.45 17.69
CA ASP A 239 32.88 7.84 19.08
C ASP A 239 31.73 7.03 19.70
N ASP A 240 32.04 6.14 20.64
CA ASP A 240 31.04 5.35 21.37
C ASP A 240 30.18 6.18 22.33
N HIS A 241 30.62 7.40 22.67
CA HIS A 241 29.91 8.35 23.52
C HIS A 241 29.16 9.42 22.70
N LEU A 242 28.95 9.18 21.40
CA LEU A 242 28.24 10.11 20.52
C LEU A 242 26.86 10.45 21.10
N GLY A 243 26.63 11.74 21.27
CA GLY A 243 25.37 12.29 21.79
C GLY A 243 25.25 12.35 23.32
N GLU A 244 26.27 11.94 24.08
CA GLU A 244 26.32 12.21 25.52
C GLU A 244 26.56 13.70 25.83
N GLY A 245 25.90 14.23 26.86
CA GLY A 245 26.07 15.62 27.30
C GLY A 245 24.89 16.16 28.10
N GLY A 246 25.07 17.35 28.70
CA GLY A 246 23.97 18.06 29.36
C GLY A 246 22.99 18.69 28.36
N ALA A 247 21.77 19.02 28.80
CA ALA A 247 20.72 19.56 27.93
C ALA A 247 21.17 20.78 27.09
N LYS A 248 21.88 21.75 27.69
CA LYS A 248 22.39 22.91 26.95
C LYS A 248 23.51 22.58 25.95
N GLN A 249 24.32 21.56 26.23
CA GLN A 249 25.36 21.10 25.31
C GLN A 249 24.74 20.41 24.09
N LYS A 250 23.71 19.59 24.31
CA LYS A 250 22.93 18.95 23.24
C LYS A 250 22.23 19.99 22.37
N TYR A 251 21.60 21.00 22.99
CA TYR A 251 21.01 22.13 22.27
C TYR A 251 22.05 22.85 21.40
N ALA A 252 23.21 23.19 21.94
CA ALA A 252 24.26 23.88 21.19
C ALA A 252 24.73 23.08 19.96
N ARG A 253 24.94 21.77 20.11
CA ARG A 253 25.30 20.85 19.01
C ARG A 253 24.22 20.80 17.93
N ASN A 254 22.94 20.72 18.31
CA ASN A 254 21.84 20.73 17.34
C ASN A 254 21.82 22.03 16.53
N ILE A 255 21.98 23.18 17.19
CA ILE A 255 22.01 24.49 16.53
C ILE A 255 23.21 24.60 15.59
N GLU A 256 24.38 24.14 16.02
CA GLU A 256 25.58 24.14 15.19
C GLU A 256 25.40 23.26 13.93
N ALA A 257 24.85 22.04 14.09
CA ALA A 257 24.55 21.16 12.97
C ALA A 257 23.52 21.77 12.00
N ILE A 258 22.45 22.41 12.50
CA ILE A 258 21.45 23.09 11.65
C ILE A 258 22.08 24.25 10.88
N ARG A 259 22.90 25.07 11.54
CA ARG A 259 23.63 26.17 10.87
C ARG A 259 24.57 25.65 9.80
N THR A 260 25.32 24.58 10.09
CA THR A 260 26.21 23.94 9.12
C THR A 260 25.41 23.37 7.95
N LEU A 261 24.26 22.72 8.18
CA LEU A 261 23.38 22.26 7.11
C LEU A 261 22.96 23.41 6.21
N PHE A 262 22.43 24.49 6.78
CA PHE A 262 21.94 25.64 5.99
C PHE A 262 23.06 26.30 5.20
N LYS A 263 24.26 26.43 5.79
CA LYS A 263 25.46 26.89 5.08
C LYS A 263 25.78 26.00 3.87
N LEU A 264 25.77 24.67 4.04
CA LEU A 264 26.05 23.72 2.96
C LEU A 264 24.98 23.74 1.86
N GLU A 265 23.74 24.05 2.20
CA GLU A 265 22.64 24.18 1.24
C GLU A 265 22.71 25.50 0.45
N GLU A 266 23.03 26.60 1.13
CA GLU A 266 23.26 27.92 0.53
C GLU A 266 24.48 27.89 -0.42
N GLU A 267 25.55 27.19 -0.03
CA GLU A 267 26.76 27.01 -0.84
C GLU A 267 26.63 25.90 -1.89
N HIS A 268 25.47 25.23 -1.99
CA HIS A 268 25.19 24.16 -2.95
C HIS A 268 26.25 23.05 -3.04
N ARG A 269 26.88 22.68 -1.91
CA ARG A 269 27.99 21.70 -1.88
C ARG A 269 27.81 20.57 -0.85
N GLY A 270 28.65 19.54 -0.97
CA GLY A 270 28.76 18.46 0.02
C GLY A 270 29.47 18.90 1.31
N ALA A 271 29.29 18.14 2.39
CA ALA A 271 29.99 18.37 3.65
C ALA A 271 31.44 17.88 3.58
N THR A 272 32.36 18.65 4.16
CA THR A 272 33.73 18.20 4.46
C THR A 272 33.76 17.19 5.61
N ALA A 273 34.88 16.51 5.84
CA ALA A 273 35.01 15.59 6.97
C ALA A 273 34.78 16.28 8.34
N GLU A 274 35.27 17.51 8.49
CA GLU A 274 35.07 18.32 9.69
C GLU A 274 33.60 18.74 9.85
N GLU A 275 32.94 19.12 8.77
CA GLU A 275 31.50 19.47 8.79
C GLU A 275 30.63 18.24 9.02
N GLN A 276 30.98 17.07 8.47
CA GLN A 276 30.31 15.80 8.80
C GLN A 276 30.44 15.50 10.30
N GLN A 277 31.60 15.75 10.91
CA GLN A 277 31.76 15.59 12.36
C GLN A 277 30.83 16.53 13.16
N VAL A 278 30.61 17.76 12.71
CA VAL A 278 29.64 18.68 13.33
C VAL A 278 28.20 18.18 13.14
N LEU A 279 27.83 17.81 11.91
CA LEU A 279 26.51 17.29 11.57
C LEU A 279 26.15 16.02 12.36
N SER A 280 27.13 15.12 12.56
CA SER A 280 26.94 13.86 13.30
C SER A 280 26.62 14.06 14.78
N GLN A 281 26.89 15.24 15.35
CA GLN A 281 26.60 15.56 16.74
C GLN A 281 25.15 15.97 16.99
N TYR A 282 24.32 16.04 15.95
CA TYR A 282 22.90 16.30 16.10
C TYR A 282 22.21 15.13 16.84
N VAL A 283 21.55 15.43 17.95
CA VAL A 283 20.90 14.45 18.83
C VAL A 283 19.39 14.61 18.92
N GLY A 284 18.81 15.46 18.07
CA GLY A 284 17.37 15.73 18.06
C GLY A 284 16.88 16.43 19.32
N TRP A 285 15.56 16.57 19.40
CA TRP A 285 14.91 17.39 20.42
C TRP A 285 14.38 16.59 21.62
N GLY A 286 14.61 15.28 21.64
CA GLY A 286 14.24 14.39 22.73
C GLY A 286 14.81 14.86 24.07
N GLY A 287 13.94 15.14 25.04
CA GLY A 287 14.35 15.65 26.36
C GLY A 287 14.81 17.12 26.38
N LEU A 288 14.60 17.88 25.30
CA LEU A 288 14.91 19.30 25.18
C LEU A 288 13.64 20.18 25.07
N ALA A 289 12.51 19.72 25.62
CA ALA A 289 11.24 20.46 25.57
C ALA A 289 11.34 21.89 26.12
N ASP A 290 12.20 22.11 27.11
CA ASP A 290 12.47 23.43 27.69
C ASP A 290 12.98 24.46 26.68
N ALA A 291 13.64 24.05 25.59
CA ALA A 291 14.10 24.96 24.53
C ALA A 291 12.95 25.55 23.70
N PHE A 292 11.75 24.97 23.78
CA PHE A 292 10.55 25.41 23.07
C PHE A 292 9.56 26.15 23.99
N ASP A 293 9.89 26.34 25.26
CA ASP A 293 9.03 26.96 26.26
C ASP A 293 9.33 28.47 26.38
N PRO A 294 8.43 29.37 25.95
CA PRO A 294 8.64 30.81 26.04
C PRO A 294 8.64 31.33 27.49
N ASP A 295 8.05 30.59 28.43
CA ASP A 295 7.87 31.02 29.82
C ASP A 295 9.03 30.56 30.73
N LYS A 296 10.04 29.89 30.16
CA LYS A 296 11.16 29.31 30.90
C LYS A 296 12.38 30.23 30.90
N ASP A 297 12.49 31.06 31.95
CA ASP A 297 13.52 32.10 32.09
C ASP A 297 14.97 31.62 31.82
N ASN A 298 15.33 30.40 32.23
CA ASN A 298 16.68 29.84 32.04
C ASN A 298 16.95 29.31 30.62
N TRP A 299 15.95 29.34 29.73
CA TRP A 299 16.00 28.92 28.32
C TRP A 299 15.53 30.00 27.34
N ALA A 300 15.20 31.22 27.81
CA ALA A 300 14.63 32.28 26.97
C ALA A 300 15.53 32.70 25.78
N LYS A 301 16.87 32.60 25.93
CA LYS A 301 17.81 32.90 24.84
C LYS A 301 17.76 31.81 23.76
N GLU A 302 17.81 30.56 24.19
CA GLU A 302 17.73 29.38 23.34
C GLU A 302 16.39 29.33 22.59
N TYR A 303 15.27 29.62 23.26
CA TYR A 303 13.96 29.76 22.62
C TYR A 303 13.97 30.78 21.47
N THR A 304 14.50 31.97 21.72
CA THR A 304 14.53 33.07 20.73
C THR A 304 15.42 32.72 19.54
N GLU A 305 16.59 32.11 19.80
CA GLU A 305 17.52 31.67 18.76
C GLU A 305 16.89 30.57 17.88
N LEU A 306 16.31 29.53 18.49
CA LEU A 306 15.69 28.43 17.78
C LEU A 306 14.50 28.89 16.93
N LYS A 307 13.64 29.75 17.49
CA LYS A 307 12.47 30.30 16.79
C LYS A 307 12.85 31.20 15.61
N GLY A 308 14.00 31.87 15.69
CA GLY A 308 14.53 32.69 14.60
C GLY A 308 15.32 31.93 13.54
N LEU A 309 15.87 30.76 13.89
CA LEU A 309 16.69 29.94 12.99
C LEU A 309 15.86 29.07 12.04
N LEU A 310 14.77 28.49 12.53
CA LEU A 310 13.93 27.55 11.78
C LEU A 310 12.74 28.26 11.12
N SER A 311 12.30 27.76 9.97
CA SER A 311 11.00 28.12 9.42
C SER A 311 9.86 27.68 10.35
N GLU A 312 8.64 28.21 10.15
CA GLU A 312 7.48 27.85 10.99
C GLU A 312 7.18 26.34 10.96
N ASP A 313 7.29 25.71 9.78
CA ASP A 313 7.03 24.28 9.60
C ASP A 313 8.13 23.42 10.25
N GLU A 314 9.40 23.78 10.06
CA GLU A 314 10.53 23.09 10.70
C GLU A 314 10.50 23.25 12.22
N TYR A 315 10.12 24.44 12.72
CA TYR A 315 9.96 24.69 14.14
C TYR A 315 8.82 23.84 14.73
N ALA A 316 7.68 23.75 14.04
CA ALA A 316 6.56 22.91 14.46
C ALA A 316 6.94 21.42 14.48
N ALA A 317 7.65 20.93 13.46
CA ALA A 317 8.15 19.56 13.40
C ALA A 317 9.17 19.28 14.53
N ALA A 318 10.15 20.16 14.71
CA ALA A 318 11.14 20.09 15.79
C ALA A 318 10.47 20.03 17.17
N ARG A 319 9.47 20.88 17.42
CA ARG A 319 8.72 20.89 18.68
C ARG A 319 7.92 19.61 18.89
N ALA A 320 7.25 19.11 17.86
CA ALA A 320 6.50 17.85 17.91
C ALA A 320 7.41 16.64 18.18
N SER A 321 8.67 16.70 17.71
CA SER A 321 9.66 15.63 17.88
C SER A 321 10.25 15.51 19.29
N THR A 322 10.00 16.48 20.19
CA THR A 322 10.54 16.49 21.57
C THR A 322 10.19 15.26 22.41
N LEU A 323 9.11 14.55 22.05
CA LEU A 323 8.64 13.34 22.71
C LEU A 323 9.29 12.05 22.18
N ASN A 324 9.76 12.05 20.92
CA ASN A 324 10.06 10.82 20.18
C ASN A 324 11.42 10.81 19.45
N ALA A 325 12.13 11.94 19.33
CA ALA A 325 13.41 12.04 18.63
C ALA A 325 14.59 11.60 19.52
N HIS A 326 14.76 10.28 19.66
CA HIS A 326 15.81 9.66 20.46
C HIS A 326 16.75 8.84 19.59
N TYR A 327 18.06 9.10 19.71
CA TYR A 327 19.08 8.39 18.93
C TYR A 327 19.55 7.13 19.62
N THR A 328 19.79 6.10 18.82
CA THR A 328 20.28 4.80 19.30
C THR A 328 21.76 4.90 19.65
N SER A 329 22.16 4.28 20.77
CA SER A 329 23.55 4.27 21.22
C SER A 329 24.43 3.47 20.24
N PRO A 330 25.65 3.93 19.93
CA PRO A 330 26.64 3.15 19.16
C PRO A 330 26.84 1.73 19.69
N THR A 331 26.79 1.55 21.02
CA THR A 331 26.92 0.23 21.66
C THR A 331 25.81 -0.74 21.25
N VAL A 332 24.56 -0.26 21.18
CA VAL A 332 23.40 -1.06 20.77
C VAL A 332 23.48 -1.38 19.28
N ILE A 333 23.79 -0.39 18.44
CA ILE A 333 23.89 -0.58 16.99
C ILE A 333 24.98 -1.60 16.64
N ARG A 334 26.14 -1.51 17.29
CA ARG A 334 27.24 -2.47 17.11
C ARG A 334 26.79 -3.90 17.39
N SER A 335 26.06 -4.12 18.49
CA SER A 335 25.53 -5.46 18.81
C SER A 335 24.55 -6.00 17.75
N ILE A 336 23.75 -5.14 17.12
CA ILE A 336 22.85 -5.54 16.03
C ILE A 336 23.66 -5.98 14.81
N TYR A 337 24.68 -5.21 14.41
CA TYR A 337 25.55 -5.59 13.31
C TYR A 337 26.37 -6.84 13.59
N ASP A 338 26.91 -6.99 14.81
CA ASP A 338 27.62 -8.19 15.25
C ASP A 338 26.71 -9.43 15.14
N THR A 339 25.42 -9.29 15.46
CA THR A 339 24.43 -10.37 15.36
C THR A 339 24.20 -10.80 13.91
N VAL A 340 23.90 -9.86 13.02
CA VAL A 340 23.62 -10.19 11.61
C VAL A 340 24.88 -10.63 10.86
N GLU A 341 26.06 -10.14 11.27
CA GLU A 341 27.34 -10.64 10.78
C GLU A 341 27.54 -12.11 11.16
N ARG A 342 27.22 -12.50 12.40
CA ARG A 342 27.27 -13.90 12.86
C ARG A 342 26.28 -14.80 12.11
N MET A 343 25.13 -14.28 11.73
CA MET A 343 24.16 -14.99 10.88
C MET A 343 24.71 -15.25 9.46
N GLY A 344 25.75 -14.54 9.04
CA GLY A 344 26.39 -14.70 7.73
C GLY A 344 26.14 -13.57 6.74
N PHE A 345 25.44 -12.50 7.13
CA PHE A 345 25.27 -11.33 6.28
C PHE A 345 26.62 -10.62 6.07
N ARG A 346 26.94 -10.32 4.80
CA ARG A 346 28.20 -9.66 4.39
C ARG A 346 27.97 -8.52 3.41
N SER A 347 26.97 -8.62 2.54
CA SER A 347 26.66 -7.58 1.57
C SER A 347 25.22 -7.73 1.09
N GLY A 348 24.55 -6.62 0.80
CA GLY A 348 23.20 -6.63 0.22
C GLY A 348 22.56 -5.24 0.26
N ASN A 349 21.25 -5.20 0.04
CA ASN A 349 20.44 -4.00 0.19
C ASN A 349 19.99 -3.86 1.64
N ILE A 350 20.46 -2.81 2.33
CA ILE A 350 20.13 -2.51 3.72
C ILE A 350 19.12 -1.35 3.77
N LEU A 351 17.99 -1.58 4.44
CA LEU A 351 16.98 -0.55 4.72
C LEU A 351 17.12 -0.03 6.16
N GLU A 352 17.12 1.28 6.32
CA GLU A 352 16.83 1.96 7.60
C GLU A 352 15.57 2.83 7.44
N PRO A 353 14.39 2.38 7.92
CA PRO A 353 13.11 3.00 7.56
C PRO A 353 12.72 4.25 8.39
N SER A 354 13.52 4.58 9.40
CA SER A 354 13.36 5.75 10.28
C SER A 354 14.72 6.17 10.80
N MET A 355 15.56 6.68 9.90
CA MET A 355 17.01 6.76 10.11
C MET A 355 17.48 7.92 10.99
N GLY A 356 16.66 8.96 11.20
CA GLY A 356 17.11 10.22 11.78
C GLY A 356 18.28 10.79 10.97
N VAL A 357 19.38 11.16 11.64
CA VAL A 357 20.65 11.52 10.96
C VAL A 357 21.48 10.31 10.51
N GLY A 358 21.00 9.07 10.66
CA GLY A 358 21.58 7.84 10.09
C GLY A 358 22.67 7.15 10.94
N ASN A 359 22.52 7.08 12.26
CA ASN A 359 23.52 6.43 13.12
C ASN A 359 23.79 4.96 12.75
N PHE A 360 22.80 4.22 12.23
CA PHE A 360 23.04 2.84 11.78
C PHE A 360 23.96 2.80 10.56
N PHE A 361 23.83 3.73 9.60
CA PHE A 361 24.74 3.82 8.46
C PHE A 361 26.15 4.21 8.92
N GLY A 362 26.27 5.19 9.81
CA GLY A 362 27.56 5.59 10.37
C GLY A 362 28.30 4.49 11.12
N MET A 363 27.57 3.47 11.60
CA MET A 363 28.08 2.32 12.36
C MET A 363 28.17 1.01 11.56
N LEU A 364 27.88 1.02 10.25
CA LEU A 364 28.01 -0.14 9.36
C LEU A 364 29.43 -0.74 9.35
N PRO A 365 29.65 -2.01 9.74
CA PRO A 365 31.01 -2.58 9.83
C PRO A 365 31.72 -2.69 8.48
N ASP A 366 33.05 -2.71 8.49
CA ASP A 366 33.87 -2.78 7.27
C ASP A 366 33.59 -4.05 6.45
N SER A 367 33.23 -5.15 7.13
CA SER A 367 32.80 -6.40 6.51
C SER A 367 31.50 -6.31 5.71
N MET A 368 30.77 -5.18 5.84
CA MET A 368 29.53 -4.87 5.14
C MET A 368 29.62 -3.62 4.26
N ALA A 369 30.82 -3.08 4.04
CA ALA A 369 31.04 -1.84 3.28
C ALA A 369 30.51 -1.88 1.84
N ASP A 370 30.46 -3.07 1.22
CA ASP A 370 29.93 -3.28 -0.13
C ASP A 370 28.39 -3.27 -0.21
N SER A 371 27.70 -3.02 0.91
CA SER A 371 26.24 -2.97 0.96
C SER A 371 25.69 -1.69 0.34
N ARG A 372 24.51 -1.79 -0.28
CA ARG A 372 23.75 -0.63 -0.74
C ARG A 372 22.81 -0.15 0.36
N LEU A 373 22.92 1.12 0.70
CA LEU A 373 22.23 1.72 1.85
C LEU A 373 21.00 2.51 1.38
N TYR A 374 19.85 2.21 1.98
CA TYR A 374 18.56 2.83 1.68
C TYR A 374 17.94 3.38 2.95
N GLY A 375 17.87 4.70 3.06
CA GLY A 375 17.38 5.39 4.25
C GLY A 375 16.05 6.07 4.00
N VAL A 376 15.15 6.04 4.99
CA VAL A 376 13.90 6.82 4.98
C VAL A 376 13.82 7.62 6.26
N GLU A 377 13.56 8.92 6.15
CA GLU A 377 13.35 9.80 7.29
C GLU A 377 12.21 10.78 7.03
N LEU A 378 11.31 10.90 8.00
CA LEU A 378 10.13 11.75 7.92
C LEU A 378 10.49 13.22 8.17
N ASP A 379 11.36 13.49 9.14
CA ASP A 379 11.72 14.86 9.50
C ASP A 379 12.72 15.47 8.49
N SER A 380 12.37 16.66 7.98
CA SER A 380 13.11 17.32 6.91
C SER A 380 14.55 17.68 7.30
N ILE A 381 14.76 18.17 8.52
CA ILE A 381 16.09 18.59 8.97
C ILE A 381 16.99 17.36 9.10
N THR A 382 16.54 16.34 9.82
CA THR A 382 17.33 15.12 10.04
C THR A 382 17.60 14.36 8.75
N GLY A 383 16.62 14.24 7.86
CA GLY A 383 16.80 13.61 6.55
C GLY A 383 17.79 14.37 5.64
N ARG A 384 17.82 15.71 5.70
CA ARG A 384 18.80 16.53 4.97
C ARG A 384 20.20 16.45 5.59
N ILE A 385 20.30 16.41 6.92
CA ILE A 385 21.57 16.11 7.60
C ILE A 385 22.09 14.73 7.18
N ALA A 386 21.24 13.70 7.17
CA ALA A 386 21.60 12.35 6.77
C ALA A 386 22.15 12.30 5.34
N LYS A 387 21.55 13.04 4.40
CA LYS A 387 22.06 13.18 3.02
C LYS A 387 23.47 13.77 2.94
N LYS A 388 23.81 14.71 3.84
CA LYS A 388 25.15 15.31 3.90
C LYS A 388 26.16 14.37 4.58
N LEU A 389 25.72 13.54 5.52
CA LEU A 389 26.54 12.53 6.18
C LEU A 389 26.82 11.31 5.29
N TYR A 390 25.85 10.88 4.47
CA TYR A 390 25.94 9.67 3.66
C TYR A 390 25.66 9.94 2.18
N PRO A 391 26.54 10.68 1.48
CA PRO A 391 26.32 11.08 0.09
C PRO A 391 26.23 9.91 -0.90
N GLN A 392 26.68 8.70 -0.53
CA GLN A 392 26.61 7.50 -1.36
C GLN A 392 25.38 6.62 -1.07
N ALA A 393 24.54 6.98 -0.10
CA ALA A 393 23.31 6.26 0.26
C ALA A 393 22.07 6.82 -0.47
N ASP A 394 21.09 5.96 -0.76
CA ASP A 394 19.78 6.36 -1.30
C ASP A 394 18.86 6.77 -0.14
N ILE A 395 18.83 8.07 0.17
CA ILE A 395 18.05 8.63 1.29
C ILE A 395 16.82 9.37 0.79
N THR A 396 15.65 8.90 1.21
CA THR A 396 14.35 9.52 0.94
C THR A 396 13.89 10.30 2.16
N VAL A 397 13.67 11.61 1.98
CA VAL A 397 13.09 12.49 3.02
C VAL A 397 11.57 12.48 2.85
N ALA A 398 10.92 11.46 3.41
CA ALA A 398 9.48 11.24 3.36
C ALA A 398 9.04 10.26 4.47
N GLY A 399 7.74 10.17 4.72
CA GLY A 399 7.19 9.16 5.62
C GLY A 399 7.36 7.74 5.10
N PHE A 400 7.59 6.77 5.98
CA PHE A 400 7.77 5.38 5.57
C PHE A 400 6.54 4.84 4.83
N GLU A 401 5.34 5.35 5.11
CA GLU A 401 4.09 5.06 4.39
C GLU A 401 4.13 5.38 2.88
N THR A 402 4.99 6.29 2.44
CA THR A 402 5.07 6.67 1.02
C THR A 402 6.11 5.86 0.23
N THR A 403 6.84 4.96 0.90
CA THR A 403 7.84 4.09 0.26
C THR A 403 7.34 2.64 0.24
N ASP A 404 7.43 1.96 -0.91
CA ASP A 404 7.13 0.54 -1.01
C ASP A 404 8.06 -0.12 -2.05
N ARG A 405 9.01 -0.91 -1.57
CA ARG A 405 9.87 -1.78 -2.39
C ARG A 405 9.77 -3.21 -1.87
N ARG A 406 8.67 -3.89 -2.20
CA ARG A 406 8.42 -5.28 -1.78
C ARG A 406 9.53 -6.24 -2.22
N ASP A 407 9.92 -7.13 -1.31
CA ASP A 407 10.93 -8.18 -1.54
C ASP A 407 12.27 -7.68 -2.10
N PHE A 408 12.65 -6.44 -1.78
CA PHE A 408 13.83 -5.79 -2.35
C PHE A 408 15.05 -5.81 -1.42
N TYR A 409 14.82 -5.75 -0.10
CA TYR A 409 15.88 -5.61 0.88
C TYR A 409 16.35 -6.96 1.44
N ASP A 410 17.63 -7.05 1.73
CA ASP A 410 18.26 -8.19 2.40
C ASP A 410 18.16 -8.09 3.92
N LEU A 411 18.31 -6.86 4.41
CA LEU A 411 18.40 -6.54 5.82
C LEU A 411 17.64 -5.23 6.07
N ALA A 412 16.74 -5.21 7.05
CA ALA A 412 16.17 -3.99 7.59
C ALA A 412 16.67 -3.79 9.02
N VAL A 413 17.36 -2.69 9.27
CA VAL A 413 17.85 -2.30 10.61
C VAL A 413 17.27 -0.96 11.02
N GLY A 414 17.27 -0.65 12.30
CA GLY A 414 16.86 0.67 12.76
C GLY A 414 16.25 0.66 14.15
N ASN A 415 15.91 1.86 14.61
CA ASN A 415 15.10 2.07 15.79
C ASN A 415 13.78 2.69 15.36
N VAL A 416 12.69 1.92 15.51
CA VAL A 416 11.38 2.33 15.02
C VAL A 416 10.70 3.28 16.00
N PRO A 417 9.86 4.23 15.56
CA PRO A 417 9.19 5.15 16.47
C PRO A 417 8.26 4.43 17.46
N PHE A 418 8.25 4.88 18.72
CA PHE A 418 7.43 4.30 19.79
C PHE A 418 6.15 5.11 20.00
N GLY A 419 5.01 4.45 20.21
CA GLY A 419 3.73 5.13 20.41
C GLY A 419 2.53 4.23 20.15
N GLN A 420 1.34 4.68 20.57
CA GLN A 420 0.07 4.00 20.32
C GLN A 420 -0.77 4.63 19.19
N TYR A 421 -0.20 5.61 18.47
CA TYR A 421 -0.84 6.21 17.30
C TYR A 421 -0.63 5.34 16.05
N LYS A 422 -1.45 5.60 15.02
CA LYS A 422 -1.49 4.84 13.77
C LYS A 422 -0.98 5.71 12.62
N VAL A 423 -0.46 5.05 11.58
CA VAL A 423 -0.09 5.69 10.31
C VAL A 423 -1.16 5.38 9.28
N ASN A 424 -1.49 6.36 8.44
CA ASN A 424 -2.44 6.18 7.35
C ASN A 424 -1.73 5.62 6.11
N ASP A 425 -1.54 4.30 6.08
CA ASP A 425 -1.05 3.56 4.90
C ASP A 425 -2.16 2.60 4.43
N LYS A 426 -2.72 2.87 3.24
CA LYS A 426 -3.90 2.15 2.72
C LYS A 426 -3.75 0.63 2.75
N ALA A 427 -2.55 0.09 2.52
CA ALA A 427 -2.31 -1.35 2.50
C ALA A 427 -2.42 -1.99 3.90
N TYR A 428 -2.11 -1.22 4.95
CA TYR A 428 -2.00 -1.70 6.33
C TYR A 428 -3.09 -1.15 7.27
N ASN A 429 -3.88 -0.14 6.84
CA ASN A 429 -4.93 0.50 7.64
C ASN A 429 -5.89 -0.50 8.30
N LYS A 430 -6.24 -1.58 7.58
CA LYS A 430 -7.11 -2.66 8.08
C LYS A 430 -6.56 -3.41 9.31
N LEU A 431 -5.25 -3.38 9.54
CA LEU A 431 -4.60 -4.06 10.66
C LEU A 431 -4.72 -3.24 11.95
N GLY A 432 -4.88 -1.91 11.84
CA GLY A 432 -5.07 -1.02 12.99
C GLY A 432 -3.88 -0.98 13.96
N PHE A 433 -2.67 -1.32 13.50
CA PHE A 433 -1.47 -1.42 14.34
C PHE A 433 -0.97 -0.07 14.87
N SER A 434 -0.37 -0.10 16.06
CA SER A 434 0.45 0.99 16.58
C SER A 434 1.66 1.24 15.68
N ILE A 435 2.23 2.44 15.75
CA ILE A 435 3.37 2.87 14.93
C ILE A 435 4.51 1.83 14.88
N HIS A 436 4.97 1.32 16.01
CA HIS A 436 6.06 0.34 16.06
C HIS A 436 5.68 -1.01 15.43
N ASN A 437 4.44 -1.46 15.61
CA ASN A 437 3.95 -2.71 15.01
C ASN A 437 3.72 -2.57 13.49
N TYR A 438 3.31 -1.38 13.04
CA TYR A 438 3.22 -1.05 11.61
C TYR A 438 4.59 -1.13 10.92
N PHE A 439 5.64 -0.60 11.55
CA PHE A 439 7.00 -0.69 11.00
C PHE A 439 7.46 -2.15 10.82
N PHE A 440 7.17 -3.05 11.76
CA PHE A 440 7.44 -4.49 11.57
C PHE A 440 6.66 -5.07 10.41
N ALA A 441 5.33 -4.85 10.36
CA ALA A 441 4.48 -5.39 9.31
C ALA A 441 4.97 -4.94 7.92
N LYS A 442 5.27 -3.66 7.76
CA LYS A 442 5.72 -3.09 6.49
C LYS A 442 7.16 -3.48 6.15
N ALA A 443 8.08 -3.52 7.12
CA ALA A 443 9.46 -3.94 6.86
C ALA A 443 9.53 -5.41 6.43
N ILE A 444 8.73 -6.28 7.03
CA ILE A 444 8.61 -7.69 6.62
C ILE A 444 8.12 -7.80 5.17
N ASP A 445 7.16 -6.98 4.74
CA ASP A 445 6.71 -7.00 3.35
C ASP A 445 7.79 -6.48 2.36
N GLN A 446 8.74 -5.66 2.83
CA GLN A 446 9.81 -5.08 2.01
C GLN A 446 11.13 -5.88 1.97
N VAL A 447 11.47 -6.64 3.02
CA VAL A 447 12.59 -7.59 2.94
C VAL A 447 12.21 -8.79 2.10
N ARG A 448 13.15 -9.39 1.39
CA ARG A 448 12.92 -10.62 0.61
C ARG A 448 12.80 -11.85 1.52
N PRO A 449 12.21 -12.97 1.05
CA PRO A 449 12.27 -14.25 1.76
C PRO A 449 13.70 -14.61 2.18
N GLY A 450 13.87 -15.05 3.42
CA GLY A 450 15.17 -15.30 4.05
C GLY A 450 15.93 -14.04 4.51
N GLY A 451 15.47 -12.84 4.13
CA GLY A 451 15.98 -11.56 4.63
C GLY A 451 15.66 -11.35 6.11
N VAL A 452 16.44 -10.48 6.74
CA VAL A 452 16.40 -10.26 8.19
C VAL A 452 15.85 -8.88 8.53
N VAL A 453 15.02 -8.80 9.56
CA VAL A 453 14.59 -7.53 10.18
C VAL A 453 15.15 -7.51 11.60
N ALA A 454 15.95 -6.51 11.91
CA ALA A 454 16.59 -6.32 13.22
C ALA A 454 16.30 -4.91 13.75
N PHE A 455 15.25 -4.77 14.55
CA PHE A 455 14.78 -3.47 15.03
C PHE A 455 14.87 -3.32 16.54
N VAL A 456 15.25 -2.11 16.96
CA VAL A 456 15.00 -1.62 18.31
C VAL A 456 13.55 -1.13 18.37
N THR A 457 12.78 -1.60 19.35
CA THR A 457 11.36 -1.30 19.49
C THR A 457 10.97 -1.15 20.96
N SER A 458 9.76 -0.63 21.22
CA SER A 458 9.20 -0.60 22.56
C SER A 458 8.89 -2.02 23.06
N ARG A 459 9.07 -2.29 24.36
CA ARG A 459 8.70 -3.59 24.95
C ARG A 459 7.24 -4.01 24.69
N TYR A 460 6.36 -3.05 24.39
CA TYR A 460 4.95 -3.33 24.09
C TYR A 460 4.74 -4.16 22.83
N THR A 461 5.69 -4.20 21.88
CA THR A 461 5.66 -5.14 20.75
C THR A 461 5.57 -6.58 21.25
N MET A 462 6.40 -6.92 22.25
CA MET A 462 6.47 -8.27 22.84
C MET A 462 5.45 -8.46 23.98
N ASP A 463 5.24 -7.46 24.83
CA ASP A 463 4.46 -7.59 26.08
C ASP A 463 2.98 -7.17 25.97
N SER A 464 2.52 -6.66 24.82
CA SER A 464 1.10 -6.27 24.67
C SER A 464 0.17 -7.45 24.99
N LYS A 465 -0.91 -7.19 25.75
CA LYS A 465 -1.97 -8.18 25.99
C LYS A 465 -2.69 -8.60 24.71
N ASP A 466 -2.75 -7.71 23.73
CA ASP A 466 -3.25 -8.02 22.39
C ASP A 466 -2.13 -8.68 21.58
N SER A 467 -2.35 -9.94 21.19
CA SER A 467 -1.40 -10.72 20.39
C SER A 467 -1.56 -10.52 18.88
N THR A 468 -2.50 -9.71 18.40
CA THR A 468 -2.82 -9.55 16.96
C THR A 468 -1.59 -9.17 16.13
N ALA A 469 -0.78 -8.21 16.60
CA ALA A 469 0.44 -7.81 15.90
C ALA A 469 1.49 -8.93 15.89
N ARG A 470 1.70 -9.61 17.03
CA ARG A 470 2.63 -10.74 17.13
C ARG A 470 2.20 -11.90 16.25
N LYS A 471 0.91 -12.22 16.20
CA LYS A 471 0.36 -13.24 15.31
C LYS A 471 0.61 -12.89 13.84
N HIS A 472 0.35 -11.64 13.44
CA HIS A 472 0.58 -11.19 12.08
C HIS A 472 2.05 -11.31 11.65
N VAL A 473 2.98 -10.94 12.55
CA VAL A 473 4.42 -11.13 12.36
C VAL A 473 4.78 -12.61 12.30
N ALA A 474 4.30 -13.40 13.27
CA ALA A 474 4.58 -14.82 13.40
C ALA A 474 4.05 -15.67 12.25
N GLU A 475 3.03 -15.22 11.51
CA GLU A 475 2.61 -15.88 10.26
C GLU A 475 3.66 -15.72 9.16
N ARG A 476 4.39 -14.59 9.13
CA ARG A 476 5.25 -14.18 8.00
C ARG A 476 6.74 -14.28 8.26
N ALA A 477 7.17 -14.26 9.51
CA ALA A 477 8.57 -14.31 9.90
C ALA A 477 8.81 -15.23 11.11
N ASP A 478 9.97 -15.89 11.11
CA ASP A 478 10.51 -16.62 12.26
C ASP A 478 11.16 -15.64 13.23
N LEU A 479 10.91 -15.83 14.53
CA LEU A 479 11.63 -15.12 15.59
C LEU A 479 12.99 -15.81 15.80
N LEU A 480 14.06 -15.14 15.37
CA LEU A 480 15.44 -15.58 15.56
C LEU A 480 15.91 -15.38 17.02
N GLY A 481 15.37 -14.34 17.65
CA GLY A 481 15.55 -14.03 19.05
C GLY A 481 15.22 -12.57 19.35
N ALA A 482 15.12 -12.24 20.62
CA ALA A 482 14.92 -10.89 21.11
C ALA A 482 15.77 -10.61 22.35
N ILE A 483 16.23 -9.37 22.53
CA ILE A 483 17.01 -8.93 23.69
C ILE A 483 16.26 -7.79 24.36
N ARG A 484 15.98 -7.91 25.65
CA ARG A 484 15.35 -6.85 26.46
C ARG A 484 16.40 -6.02 27.18
N LEU A 485 16.42 -4.72 26.91
CA LEU A 485 17.41 -3.78 27.42
C LEU A 485 17.03 -3.22 28.81
N PRO A 486 18.02 -2.83 29.64
CA PRO A 486 17.74 -2.12 30.88
C PRO A 486 17.20 -0.72 30.60
N ASN A 487 16.41 -0.18 31.52
CA ASN A 487 15.73 1.12 31.35
C ASN A 487 16.71 2.27 31.10
N ASN A 488 17.94 2.19 31.59
CA ASN A 488 18.96 3.22 31.42
C ASN A 488 19.76 3.10 30.11
N ALA A 489 19.46 2.14 29.23
CA ALA A 489 20.21 1.89 27.99
C ALA A 489 20.29 3.12 27.07
N PHE A 490 19.29 4.00 27.13
CA PHE A 490 19.22 5.24 26.34
C PHE A 490 19.31 6.52 27.20
N ARG A 491 19.63 6.42 28.50
CA ARG A 491 19.66 7.58 29.41
C ARG A 491 20.75 8.57 29.03
N ALA A 492 21.97 8.09 28.76
CA ALA A 492 23.13 8.95 28.53
C ALA A 492 23.03 9.73 27.20
N ASN A 493 22.65 9.04 26.13
CA ASN A 493 22.59 9.60 24.78
C ASN A 493 21.23 10.23 24.46
N ALA A 494 20.11 9.62 24.87
CA ALA A 494 18.77 10.07 24.49
C ALA A 494 17.94 10.68 25.64
N GLY A 495 18.39 10.56 26.90
CA GLY A 495 17.76 11.20 28.05
C GLY A 495 16.48 10.54 28.54
N THR A 496 16.26 9.26 28.21
CA THR A 496 15.03 8.53 28.59
C THR A 496 15.32 7.26 29.38
N ASP A 497 14.37 6.91 30.24
CA ASP A 497 14.37 5.69 31.05
C ASP A 497 13.28 4.72 30.57
N VAL A 498 13.39 4.27 29.32
CA VAL A 498 12.43 3.38 28.69
C VAL A 498 13.02 1.98 28.52
N VAL A 499 12.21 0.97 28.80
CA VAL A 499 12.55 -0.43 28.48
C VAL A 499 12.22 -0.68 27.01
N SER A 500 13.23 -1.12 26.27
CA SER A 500 13.15 -1.41 24.83
C SER A 500 13.64 -2.82 24.55
N ASP A 501 13.15 -3.39 23.46
CA ASP A 501 13.57 -4.70 22.98
C ASP A 501 14.30 -4.55 21.64
N ILE A 502 15.33 -5.36 21.40
CA ILE A 502 15.93 -5.60 20.08
C ILE A 502 15.33 -6.90 19.56
N ILE A 503 14.65 -6.89 18.42
CA ILE A 503 13.99 -8.08 17.87
C ILE A 503 14.61 -8.44 16.53
N PHE A 504 15.01 -9.70 16.38
CA PHE A 504 15.54 -10.28 15.15
C PHE A 504 14.51 -11.24 14.54
N LEU A 505 14.11 -10.98 13.31
CA LEU A 505 13.14 -11.76 12.56
C LEU A 505 13.72 -12.18 11.21
N GLN A 506 13.39 -13.38 10.74
CA GLN A 506 13.69 -13.82 9.37
C GLN A 506 12.41 -14.04 8.59
N LYS A 507 12.28 -13.40 7.43
CA LYS A 507 11.07 -13.54 6.60
C LYS A 507 10.98 -14.94 6.01
N ARG A 508 9.78 -15.52 6.06
CA ARG A 508 9.46 -16.80 5.42
C ARG A 508 9.17 -16.63 3.93
N ASP A 509 9.38 -17.70 3.17
CA ASP A 509 8.99 -17.83 1.77
C ASP A 509 7.47 -17.67 1.57
N ARG A 510 6.68 -18.16 2.52
CA ARG A 510 5.23 -18.08 2.52
C ARG A 510 4.67 -17.90 3.94
N PRO A 511 3.52 -17.25 4.09
CA PRO A 511 2.82 -17.23 5.36
C PRO A 511 2.43 -18.66 5.79
N ILE A 512 2.52 -18.93 7.08
CA ILE A 512 2.11 -20.21 7.66
C ILE A 512 0.99 -20.02 8.69
N ASP A 513 0.08 -20.99 8.76
CA ASP A 513 -0.96 -21.05 9.78
C ASP A 513 -0.45 -21.85 10.99
N HIS A 514 0.57 -21.31 11.64
CA HIS A 514 1.16 -21.85 12.86
C HIS A 514 1.39 -20.70 13.84
N GLU A 515 0.92 -20.88 15.08
CA GLU A 515 1.05 -19.89 16.13
C GLU A 515 2.09 -20.38 17.15
N PRO A 516 3.34 -19.88 17.10
CA PRO A 516 4.40 -20.26 18.04
C PRO A 516 4.17 -19.64 19.43
N ASP A 517 4.74 -20.25 20.47
CA ASP A 517 4.49 -19.90 21.87
C ASP A 517 4.78 -18.43 22.21
N TRP A 518 5.79 -17.82 21.58
CA TRP A 518 6.16 -16.41 21.77
C TRP A 518 5.06 -15.41 21.34
N VAL A 519 4.05 -15.83 20.59
CA VAL A 519 2.87 -14.98 20.30
C VAL A 519 2.09 -14.66 21.58
N GLN A 520 2.20 -15.50 22.60
CA GLN A 520 1.47 -15.39 23.85
C GLN A 520 2.31 -14.77 24.97
N LEU A 521 1.63 -14.34 26.03
CA LEU A 521 2.28 -13.90 27.27
C LEU A 521 2.41 -15.07 28.24
N GLY A 522 3.56 -15.15 28.90
CA GLY A 522 3.82 -16.06 30.01
C GLY A 522 3.82 -15.35 31.37
N LYS A 523 4.27 -16.05 32.40
CA LYS A 523 4.58 -15.47 33.71
C LYS A 523 5.95 -15.93 34.19
N THR A 524 6.77 -15.00 34.67
CA THR A 524 8.03 -15.32 35.35
C THR A 524 7.80 -15.97 36.71
N GLU A 525 8.85 -16.55 37.31
CA GLU A 525 8.79 -17.10 38.67
C GLU A 525 8.33 -16.07 39.71
N ASP A 526 8.73 -14.80 39.54
CA ASP A 526 8.34 -13.67 40.38
C ASP A 526 6.92 -13.12 40.07
N GLY A 527 6.23 -13.71 39.09
CA GLY A 527 4.84 -13.38 38.75
C GLY A 527 4.65 -12.23 37.76
N PHE A 528 5.71 -11.74 37.10
CA PHE A 528 5.61 -10.72 36.07
C PHE A 528 5.03 -11.32 34.78
N ALA A 529 4.02 -10.66 34.20
CA ALA A 529 3.46 -11.06 32.91
C ALA A 529 4.24 -10.38 31.78
N ILE A 530 5.03 -11.17 31.06
CA ILE A 530 5.87 -10.74 29.93
C ILE A 530 5.70 -11.72 28.77
N ASN A 531 6.24 -11.38 27.59
CA ASN A 531 6.24 -12.30 26.45
C ASN A 531 6.80 -13.68 26.81
N GLN A 532 6.17 -14.75 26.30
CA GLN A 532 6.59 -16.12 26.58
C GLN A 532 8.06 -16.38 26.20
N TYR A 533 8.57 -15.76 25.12
CA TYR A 533 9.99 -15.84 24.77
C TYR A 533 10.93 -15.42 25.91
N PHE A 534 10.64 -14.31 26.60
CA PHE A 534 11.48 -13.84 27.73
C PHE A 534 11.28 -14.64 29.01
N VAL A 535 10.16 -15.37 29.12
CA VAL A 535 9.98 -16.36 30.20
C VAL A 535 10.87 -17.58 29.96
N ASP A 536 10.95 -18.03 28.71
CA ASP A 536 11.74 -19.20 28.31
C ASP A 536 13.24 -18.89 28.19
N HIS A 537 13.59 -17.63 27.92
CA HIS A 537 14.95 -17.10 27.77
C HIS A 537 15.25 -15.95 28.75
N PRO A 538 15.30 -16.20 30.07
CA PRO A 538 15.58 -15.16 31.06
C PRO A 538 16.96 -14.51 30.89
N GLU A 539 17.94 -15.23 30.29
CA GLU A 539 19.26 -14.71 29.93
C GLU A 539 19.20 -13.56 28.91
N MET A 540 18.09 -13.42 28.19
CA MET A 540 17.88 -12.37 27.20
C MET A 540 17.28 -11.08 27.79
N VAL A 541 17.09 -11.02 29.12
CA VAL A 541 16.69 -9.82 29.86
C VAL A 541 17.91 -9.23 30.56
N LEU A 542 18.45 -8.13 30.03
CA LEU A 542 19.73 -7.54 30.46
C LEU A 542 19.56 -6.62 31.68
N GLY A 543 19.01 -7.17 32.75
CA GLY A 543 18.73 -6.46 33.99
C GLY A 543 17.79 -7.21 34.92
N GLN A 544 17.47 -6.59 36.05
CA GLN A 544 16.52 -7.13 37.01
C GLN A 544 15.11 -6.59 36.74
N LEU A 545 14.16 -7.49 36.50
CA LEU A 545 12.74 -7.14 36.39
C LEU A 545 12.23 -6.60 37.72
N THR A 546 11.72 -5.37 37.71
CA THR A 546 11.15 -4.72 38.90
C THR A 546 9.94 -3.87 38.51
N LEU A 547 9.25 -3.30 39.50
CA LEU A 547 8.16 -2.36 39.27
C LEU A 547 8.60 -0.96 39.64
N GLU A 548 8.36 -0.01 38.73
CA GLU A 548 8.57 1.41 38.96
C GLU A 548 7.24 2.13 39.11
N SER A 549 7.17 3.11 40.01
CA SER A 549 5.97 3.92 40.19
C SER A 549 5.90 4.98 39.09
N THR A 550 4.93 4.85 38.20
CA THR A 550 4.62 5.83 37.15
C THR A 550 3.36 6.64 37.50
N GLN A 551 3.10 7.71 36.75
CA GLN A 551 1.87 8.51 36.88
C GLN A 551 0.56 7.73 36.60
N TYR A 552 0.67 6.53 36.01
CA TYR A 552 -0.46 5.64 35.69
C TYR A 552 -0.50 4.39 36.58
N GLY A 553 0.29 4.34 37.65
CA GLY A 553 0.43 3.19 38.55
C GLY A 553 1.80 2.53 38.46
N TYR A 554 1.94 1.29 38.92
CA TYR A 554 3.20 0.55 38.80
C TYR A 554 3.37 0.01 37.38
N ASP A 555 4.50 0.30 36.75
CA ASP A 555 4.86 -0.26 35.45
C ASP A 555 6.10 -1.15 35.57
N LEU A 556 6.19 -2.14 34.69
CA LEU A 556 7.32 -3.06 34.64
C LEU A 556 8.55 -2.33 34.07
N THR A 557 9.66 -2.41 34.79
CA THR A 557 10.95 -1.87 34.39
C THR A 557 12.05 -2.93 34.48
N VAL A 558 13.19 -2.67 33.85
CA VAL A 558 14.37 -3.53 33.88
C VAL A 558 15.51 -2.72 34.46
N ALA A 559 15.80 -2.93 35.74
CA ALA A 559 16.87 -2.22 36.43
C ALA A 559 18.24 -2.75 35.99
N PRO A 560 19.23 -1.89 35.72
CA PRO A 560 20.56 -2.33 35.32
C PRO A 560 21.25 -3.14 36.43
N LEU A 561 22.02 -4.16 36.06
CA LEU A 561 22.82 -4.94 37.00
C LEU A 561 24.06 -4.14 37.45
N GLU A 562 24.19 -3.92 38.76
CA GLU A 562 25.34 -3.21 39.33
C GLU A 562 26.67 -3.89 38.95
N GLY A 563 27.65 -3.09 38.53
CA GLY A 563 29.01 -3.56 38.22
C GLY A 563 29.17 -4.22 36.83
N THR A 564 28.14 -4.25 36.00
CA THR A 564 28.20 -4.77 34.62
C THR A 564 28.04 -3.64 33.60
N SER A 565 28.69 -3.76 32.44
CA SER A 565 28.48 -2.83 31.32
C SER A 565 27.44 -3.38 30.35
N LEU A 566 26.66 -2.49 29.72
CA LEU A 566 25.68 -2.87 28.70
C LEU A 566 26.35 -3.60 27.52
N ALA A 567 27.55 -3.14 27.11
CA ALA A 567 28.32 -3.76 26.04
C ALA A 567 28.67 -5.23 26.34
N ALA A 568 29.07 -5.55 27.58
CA ALA A 568 29.39 -6.92 27.96
C ALA A 568 28.15 -7.82 27.97
N GLN A 569 27.03 -7.30 28.48
CA GLN A 569 25.74 -8.02 28.48
C GLN A 569 25.23 -8.28 27.06
N LEU A 570 25.32 -7.31 26.16
CA LEU A 570 24.97 -7.49 24.75
C LEU A 570 25.87 -8.52 24.05
N ALA A 571 27.19 -8.47 24.29
CA ALA A 571 28.12 -9.43 23.70
C ALA A 571 27.86 -10.89 24.13
N GLU A 572 27.26 -11.09 25.32
CA GLU A 572 26.78 -12.39 25.78
C GLU A 572 25.44 -12.76 25.12
N ALA A 573 24.45 -11.87 25.19
CA ALA A 573 23.10 -12.10 24.66
C ALA A 573 23.08 -12.40 23.16
N VAL A 574 23.91 -11.73 22.36
CA VAL A 574 24.02 -11.95 20.91
C VAL A 574 24.45 -13.39 20.57
N GLN A 575 25.12 -14.11 21.48
CA GLN A 575 25.52 -15.51 21.27
C GLN A 575 24.33 -16.48 21.31
N HIS A 576 23.20 -16.06 21.88
CA HIS A 576 21.98 -16.85 22.01
C HIS A 576 20.97 -16.59 20.88
N ILE A 577 21.26 -15.67 19.96
CA ILE A 577 20.40 -15.44 18.79
C ILE A 577 20.71 -16.51 17.74
N GLU A 578 19.70 -17.29 17.37
CA GLU A 578 19.82 -18.36 16.37
C GLU A 578 19.39 -17.85 15.00
N GLY A 579 20.14 -18.17 13.94
CA GLY A 579 19.74 -17.82 12.59
C GLY A 579 20.88 -17.98 11.59
N GLN A 580 20.52 -18.36 10.37
CA GLN A 580 21.46 -18.39 9.25
C GLN A 580 20.88 -17.53 8.13
N TYR A 581 21.61 -16.47 7.79
CA TYR A 581 21.38 -15.73 6.56
C TYR A 581 22.05 -16.49 5.43
N THR A 582 21.22 -17.02 4.54
CA THR A 582 21.70 -17.53 3.25
C THR A 582 21.64 -16.37 2.29
N THR A 583 22.81 -15.91 1.82
CA THR A 583 22.87 -15.04 0.65
C THR A 583 22.04 -15.70 -0.44
N ALA A 584 21.05 -15.00 -1.00
CA ALA A 584 20.33 -15.54 -2.13
C ALA A 584 21.39 -15.92 -3.16
N GLU A 585 21.38 -17.18 -3.58
CA GLU A 585 22.22 -17.62 -4.68
C GLU A 585 21.84 -16.77 -5.88
N ILE A 586 22.59 -15.67 -6.07
CA ILE A 586 23.06 -15.37 -7.39
C ILE A 586 23.84 -16.63 -7.72
N VAL A 587 23.31 -17.45 -8.62
CA VAL A 587 24.11 -18.47 -9.28
C VAL A 587 25.34 -17.72 -9.76
N ALA A 588 26.44 -17.80 -9.02
CA ALA A 588 27.71 -17.29 -9.47
C ALA A 588 28.02 -18.15 -10.68
N PRO A 589 28.01 -17.61 -11.90
CA PRO A 589 28.58 -18.34 -13.00
C PRO A 589 30.05 -18.53 -12.63
N ASP A 590 30.53 -19.74 -12.88
CA ASP A 590 31.94 -20.07 -12.88
C ASP A 590 32.72 -19.03 -13.72
N VAL A 591 34.04 -18.99 -13.55
CA VAL A 591 34.97 -17.95 -14.06
C VAL A 591 35.13 -17.93 -15.60
N ALA A 592 34.07 -18.23 -16.33
CA ALA A 592 33.92 -18.11 -17.77
C ALA A 592 32.54 -17.50 -18.10
N ASP A 593 32.41 -16.18 -17.99
CA ASP A 593 31.63 -15.37 -18.95
C ASP A 593 31.58 -13.89 -18.54
N ALA A 594 32.51 -13.10 -19.09
CA ALA A 594 32.33 -11.65 -19.21
C ALA A 594 31.14 -11.29 -20.15
N GLU A 595 30.53 -12.29 -20.80
CA GLU A 595 29.34 -12.17 -21.65
C GLU A 595 28.01 -12.19 -20.86
N ALA A 596 27.95 -12.83 -19.68
CA ALA A 596 26.73 -12.90 -18.88
C ALA A 596 26.38 -11.56 -18.20
N GLN A 597 27.38 -10.77 -17.81
CA GLN A 597 27.18 -9.40 -17.29
C GLN A 597 26.56 -8.45 -18.32
N ARG A 598 26.60 -8.75 -19.63
CA ARG A 598 25.98 -7.93 -20.67
C ARG A 598 24.49 -8.20 -20.88
N LYS A 599 23.95 -9.31 -20.34
CA LYS A 599 22.58 -9.78 -20.57
C LYS A 599 21.66 -9.66 -19.34
N THR A 600 22.12 -9.04 -18.26
CA THR A 600 21.32 -8.85 -17.04
C THR A 600 21.32 -7.39 -16.64
N LEU A 601 20.13 -6.83 -16.39
CA LEU A 601 19.93 -5.47 -15.88
C LEU A 601 19.43 -5.51 -14.43
N PRO A 602 19.72 -4.49 -13.60
CA PRO A 602 18.97 -4.27 -12.37
C PRO A 602 17.48 -4.19 -12.68
N ALA A 603 16.64 -4.77 -11.82
CA ALA A 603 15.20 -4.72 -12.01
C ALA A 603 14.69 -3.27 -12.04
N ASP A 604 13.96 -2.93 -13.10
CA ASP A 604 13.19 -1.69 -13.16
C ASP A 604 12.04 -1.76 -12.15
N PRO A 605 11.95 -0.81 -11.19
CA PRO A 605 10.92 -0.81 -10.16
C PRO A 605 9.50 -0.67 -10.73
N THR A 606 9.34 -0.14 -11.95
CA THR A 606 8.05 0.01 -12.63
C THR A 606 7.55 -1.30 -13.27
N VAL A 607 8.44 -2.28 -13.45
CA VAL A 607 8.12 -3.58 -14.04
C VAL A 607 7.76 -4.55 -12.92
N LYS A 608 6.56 -5.12 -12.89
CA LYS A 608 6.16 -6.06 -11.83
C LYS A 608 7.10 -7.28 -11.75
N ASN A 609 7.28 -7.86 -10.57
CA ASN A 609 8.02 -9.12 -10.43
C ASN A 609 7.33 -10.26 -11.20
N PHE A 610 8.11 -11.19 -11.77
CA PHE A 610 7.65 -12.27 -12.64
C PHE A 610 6.92 -11.77 -13.88
N SER A 611 7.50 -10.78 -14.56
CA SER A 611 6.91 -10.19 -15.77
C SER A 611 7.96 -9.84 -16.81
N TYR A 612 7.57 -9.94 -18.08
CA TYR A 612 8.40 -9.54 -19.21
C TYR A 612 8.36 -8.02 -19.41
N THR A 613 9.42 -7.43 -19.96
CA THR A 613 9.46 -6.04 -20.40
C THR A 613 10.38 -5.87 -21.61
N VAL A 614 10.30 -4.71 -22.27
CA VAL A 614 11.15 -4.36 -23.40
C VAL A 614 12.11 -3.25 -22.98
N VAL A 615 13.42 -3.49 -23.09
CA VAL A 615 14.48 -2.48 -22.83
C VAL A 615 15.39 -2.43 -24.04
N ASP A 616 15.59 -1.24 -24.61
CA ASP A 616 16.39 -1.01 -25.83
C ASP A 616 16.03 -1.94 -27.01
N GLY A 617 14.75 -2.32 -27.08
CA GLY A 617 14.22 -3.21 -28.09
C GLY A 617 14.45 -4.70 -27.82
N ASP A 618 15.10 -5.08 -26.72
CA ASP A 618 15.29 -6.47 -26.26
C ASP A 618 14.31 -6.87 -25.16
N ILE A 619 14.02 -8.18 -25.07
CA ILE A 619 13.06 -8.73 -24.12
C ILE A 619 13.80 -9.14 -22.86
N TYR A 620 13.32 -8.65 -21.72
CA TYR A 620 13.81 -9.02 -20.41
C TYR A 620 12.70 -9.66 -19.60
N TYR A 621 13.04 -10.62 -18.74
CA TYR A 621 12.16 -11.17 -17.73
C TYR A 621 12.64 -10.75 -16.35
N ARG A 622 11.77 -10.13 -15.55
CA ARG A 622 12.08 -9.73 -14.18
C ARG A 622 11.83 -10.89 -13.24
N GLU A 623 12.87 -11.27 -12.51
CA GLU A 623 12.79 -12.14 -11.35
C GLU A 623 13.49 -11.44 -10.16
N ASN A 624 12.68 -11.07 -9.18
CA ASN A 624 13.04 -10.29 -7.99
C ASN A 624 13.75 -8.98 -8.35
N SER A 625 15.05 -8.90 -8.09
CA SER A 625 15.88 -7.70 -8.27
C SER A 625 16.70 -7.71 -9.57
N ILE A 626 16.54 -8.73 -10.41
CA ILE A 626 17.28 -8.88 -11.67
C ILE A 626 16.30 -9.00 -12.83
N MET A 627 16.65 -8.34 -13.93
CA MET A 627 16.01 -8.52 -15.22
C MET A 627 16.98 -9.24 -16.14
N THR A 628 16.62 -10.44 -16.58
CA THR A 628 17.46 -11.27 -17.45
C THR A 628 16.98 -11.13 -18.89
N GLN A 629 17.89 -10.83 -19.81
CA GLN A 629 17.59 -10.76 -21.24
C GLN A 629 17.28 -12.17 -21.77
N LEU A 630 16.19 -12.31 -22.52
CA LEU A 630 15.84 -13.53 -23.22
C LEU A 630 16.27 -13.44 -24.68
N GLU A 631 17.11 -14.37 -25.11
CA GLU A 631 17.39 -14.56 -26.52
C GLU A 631 16.23 -15.29 -27.20
N LEU A 632 15.42 -14.53 -27.92
CA LEU A 632 14.27 -15.02 -28.67
C LEU A 632 14.48 -14.78 -30.16
N SER A 633 14.05 -15.71 -31.00
CA SER A 633 13.94 -15.46 -32.45
C SER A 633 13.06 -14.24 -32.74
N ASP A 634 13.29 -13.52 -33.84
CA ASP A 634 12.54 -12.30 -34.19
C ASP A 634 11.01 -12.47 -34.11
N ASN A 635 10.49 -13.63 -34.50
CA ASN A 635 9.05 -13.91 -34.42
C ASN A 635 8.57 -14.05 -32.96
N ALA A 636 9.33 -14.74 -32.11
CA ALA A 636 9.01 -14.94 -30.70
C ALA A 636 9.16 -13.62 -29.92
N LYS A 637 10.23 -12.87 -30.20
CA LYS A 637 10.47 -11.53 -29.67
C LYS A 637 9.31 -10.59 -29.97
N GLY A 638 8.83 -10.59 -31.22
CA GLY A 638 7.67 -9.81 -31.63
C GLY A 638 6.35 -10.23 -30.96
N ARG A 639 6.17 -11.51 -30.60
CA ARG A 639 5.01 -11.99 -29.84
C ARG A 639 5.05 -11.48 -28.40
N VAL A 640 6.18 -11.65 -27.72
CA VAL A 640 6.33 -11.22 -26.32
C VAL A 640 6.20 -9.71 -26.22
N ALA A 641 6.87 -8.94 -27.09
CA ALA A 641 6.77 -7.48 -27.13
C ALA A 641 5.32 -6.99 -27.32
N GLY A 642 4.57 -7.61 -28.24
CA GLY A 642 3.17 -7.25 -28.46
C GLY A 642 2.26 -7.58 -27.27
N MET A 643 2.52 -8.65 -26.53
CA MET A 643 1.80 -8.97 -25.29
C MET A 643 2.19 -8.03 -24.13
N VAL A 644 3.45 -7.61 -24.04
CA VAL A 644 3.89 -6.56 -23.09
C VAL A 644 3.17 -5.24 -23.36
N GLU A 645 3.07 -4.82 -24.63
CA GLU A 645 2.36 -3.61 -25.04
C GLU A 645 0.86 -3.68 -24.66
N LEU A 646 0.20 -4.80 -24.98
CA LEU A 646 -1.19 -5.03 -24.59
C LEU A 646 -1.38 -4.95 -23.07
N ARG A 647 -0.47 -5.55 -22.29
CA ARG A 647 -0.51 -5.51 -20.83
C ARG A 647 -0.39 -4.09 -20.30
N GLN A 648 0.54 -3.30 -20.85
CA GLN A 648 0.73 -1.90 -20.45
C GLN A 648 -0.55 -1.09 -20.69
N ILE A 649 -1.16 -1.22 -21.87
CA ILE A 649 -2.41 -0.51 -22.20
C ILE A 649 -3.56 -0.98 -21.30
N VAL A 650 -3.67 -2.28 -21.02
CA VAL A 650 -4.71 -2.82 -20.13
C VAL A 650 -4.54 -2.30 -18.70
N ASN A 651 -3.31 -2.29 -18.17
CA ASN A 651 -3.05 -1.78 -16.83
C ASN A 651 -3.31 -0.26 -16.75
N GLU A 652 -2.91 0.51 -17.76
CA GLU A 652 -3.21 1.94 -17.89
C GLU A 652 -4.74 2.17 -17.90
N LEU A 653 -5.48 1.39 -18.68
CA LEU A 653 -6.94 1.47 -18.75
C LEU A 653 -7.63 1.06 -17.43
N ILE A 654 -7.07 0.07 -16.71
CA ILE A 654 -7.57 -0.31 -15.38
C ILE A 654 -7.31 0.83 -14.39
N ASP A 655 -6.12 1.43 -14.39
CA ASP A 655 -5.76 2.53 -13.51
C ASP A 655 -6.62 3.78 -13.77
N GLN A 656 -6.82 4.16 -15.04
CA GLN A 656 -7.72 5.25 -15.43
C GLN A 656 -9.15 5.03 -14.92
N GLN A 657 -9.65 3.79 -15.01
CA GLN A 657 -10.99 3.48 -14.53
C GLN A 657 -11.08 3.46 -13.00
N LEU A 658 -10.05 2.98 -12.31
CA LEU A 658 -9.95 2.98 -10.84
C LEU A 658 -9.89 4.40 -10.28
N ASN A 659 -9.16 5.29 -10.95
CA ASN A 659 -8.93 6.68 -10.53
C ASN A 659 -9.93 7.68 -11.12
N ASP A 660 -11.04 7.19 -11.66
CA ASP A 660 -12.14 7.98 -12.24
C ASP A 660 -11.76 9.01 -13.31
N PHE A 661 -10.87 8.65 -14.23
CA PHE A 661 -10.49 9.55 -15.30
C PHE A 661 -11.70 9.91 -16.20
N PRO A 662 -11.68 11.08 -16.87
CA PRO A 662 -12.72 11.47 -17.82
C PRO A 662 -13.02 10.40 -18.88
N ASP A 663 -14.28 10.30 -19.30
CA ASP A 663 -14.71 9.30 -20.29
C ASP A 663 -14.00 9.46 -21.65
N GLU A 664 -13.52 10.66 -21.98
CA GLU A 664 -12.71 10.90 -23.18
C GLU A 664 -11.36 10.17 -23.13
N ASP A 665 -10.68 10.20 -21.99
CA ASP A 665 -9.37 9.55 -21.79
C ASP A 665 -9.50 8.02 -21.80
N ILE A 666 -10.52 7.50 -21.11
CA ILE A 666 -10.83 6.06 -21.11
C ILE A 666 -11.15 5.59 -22.53
N LYS A 667 -11.92 6.37 -23.28
CA LYS A 667 -12.25 6.04 -24.67
C LYS A 667 -11.01 6.09 -25.57
N ALA A 668 -10.08 7.01 -25.35
CA ALA A 668 -8.81 7.05 -26.06
C ALA A 668 -7.98 5.78 -25.79
N SER A 669 -7.87 5.35 -24.53
CA SER A 669 -7.19 4.11 -24.15
C SER A 669 -7.89 2.86 -24.70
N GLN A 670 -9.23 2.83 -24.75
CA GLN A 670 -9.99 1.75 -25.39
C GLN A 670 -9.74 1.67 -26.89
N VAL A 671 -9.64 2.81 -27.58
CA VAL A 671 -9.28 2.85 -29.01
C VAL A 671 -7.85 2.34 -29.21
N LYS A 672 -6.91 2.76 -28.36
CA LYS A 672 -5.52 2.30 -28.36
C LYS A 672 -5.44 0.78 -28.14
N LEU A 673 -6.18 0.25 -27.16
CA LEU A 673 -6.27 -1.18 -26.87
C LEU A 673 -6.85 -1.96 -28.05
N ASN A 674 -7.92 -1.46 -28.68
CA ASN A 674 -8.50 -2.09 -29.86
C ASN A 674 -7.49 -2.18 -31.01
N ALA A 675 -6.82 -1.08 -31.32
CA ALA A 675 -5.84 -1.03 -32.41
C ALA A 675 -4.65 -1.97 -32.16
N ALA A 676 -4.08 -1.94 -30.95
CA ALA A 676 -2.97 -2.82 -30.57
C ALA A 676 -3.38 -4.31 -30.62
N TYR A 677 -4.58 -4.65 -30.13
CA TYR A 677 -5.08 -6.02 -30.14
C TYR A 677 -5.35 -6.53 -31.57
N ASP A 678 -5.95 -5.71 -32.43
CA ASP A 678 -6.24 -6.10 -33.81
C ASP A 678 -4.94 -6.28 -34.61
N ALA A 679 -3.95 -5.42 -34.38
CA ALA A 679 -2.61 -5.56 -34.98
C ALA A 679 -1.90 -6.83 -34.49
N PHE A 680 -1.96 -7.12 -33.18
CA PHE A 680 -1.36 -8.31 -32.59
C PHE A 680 -1.99 -9.59 -33.16
N THR A 681 -3.31 -9.69 -33.12
CA THR A 681 -4.04 -10.89 -33.55
C THR A 681 -3.91 -11.17 -35.04
N ALA A 682 -3.91 -10.13 -35.88
CA ALA A 682 -3.67 -10.27 -37.32
C ALA A 682 -2.29 -10.88 -37.65
N LYS A 683 -1.26 -10.57 -36.84
CA LYS A 683 0.12 -11.01 -37.08
C LYS A 683 0.46 -12.32 -36.36
N TYR A 684 -0.05 -12.52 -35.14
CA TYR A 684 0.41 -13.58 -34.24
C TYR A 684 -0.67 -14.57 -33.79
N GLY A 685 -1.94 -14.35 -34.12
CA GLY A 685 -3.06 -15.17 -33.66
C GLY A 685 -3.62 -14.73 -32.31
N LEU A 686 -4.52 -15.53 -31.74
CA LEU A 686 -5.20 -15.21 -30.48
C LEU A 686 -4.22 -15.27 -29.29
N ILE A 687 -4.44 -14.45 -28.27
CA ILE A 687 -3.64 -14.44 -27.03
C ILE A 687 -3.68 -15.83 -26.36
N ASN A 688 -4.84 -16.48 -26.39
CA ASN A 688 -5.06 -17.82 -25.85
C ASN A 688 -4.48 -18.96 -26.74
N ASP A 689 -3.85 -18.66 -27.88
CA ASP A 689 -3.23 -19.69 -28.72
C ASP A 689 -2.04 -20.34 -28.01
N LYS A 690 -1.89 -21.67 -28.18
CA LYS A 690 -0.83 -22.46 -27.53
C LYS A 690 0.59 -21.92 -27.77
N LYS A 691 0.83 -21.25 -28.90
CA LYS A 691 2.14 -20.67 -29.23
C LYS A 691 2.42 -19.40 -28.44
N ASN A 692 1.40 -18.58 -28.21
CA ASN A 692 1.51 -17.35 -27.41
C ASN A 692 1.57 -17.70 -25.92
N ALA A 693 0.75 -18.66 -25.48
CA ALA A 693 0.77 -19.19 -24.12
C ALA A 693 2.17 -19.63 -23.69
N ARG A 694 2.82 -20.51 -24.46
CA ARG A 694 4.16 -21.05 -24.15
C ARG A 694 5.29 -20.02 -24.08
N LEU A 695 5.06 -18.79 -24.57
CA LEU A 695 6.06 -17.74 -24.59
C LEU A 695 5.83 -16.67 -23.50
N PHE A 696 4.69 -16.71 -22.82
CA PHE A 696 4.25 -15.63 -21.94
C PHE A 696 3.51 -16.11 -20.69
N ASP A 697 3.34 -17.42 -20.50
CA ASP A 697 2.62 -17.99 -19.37
C ASP A 697 3.32 -17.75 -18.02
N ASP A 698 4.63 -17.53 -18.03
CA ASP A 698 5.41 -17.12 -16.86
C ASP A 698 5.17 -15.64 -16.48
N ASP A 699 4.43 -14.86 -17.28
CA ASP A 699 4.08 -13.48 -16.93
C ASP A 699 2.92 -13.42 -15.94
N SER A 700 3.11 -12.68 -14.85
CA SER A 700 2.10 -12.51 -13.80
C SER A 700 0.76 -11.94 -14.29
N SER A 701 0.72 -11.29 -15.45
CA SER A 701 -0.49 -10.72 -16.07
C SER A 701 -1.04 -11.55 -17.23
N TYR A 702 -0.48 -12.71 -17.56
CA TYR A 702 -0.90 -13.49 -18.73
C TYR A 702 -2.40 -13.84 -18.71
N TYR A 703 -2.91 -14.33 -17.57
CA TYR A 703 -4.32 -14.72 -17.46
C TYR A 703 -5.28 -13.52 -17.52
N LEU A 704 -4.83 -12.32 -17.13
CA LEU A 704 -5.59 -11.09 -17.34
C LEU A 704 -5.70 -10.78 -18.84
N LEU A 705 -4.61 -10.88 -19.60
CA LEU A 705 -4.64 -10.73 -21.05
C LEU A 705 -5.53 -11.78 -21.72
N CYS A 706 -5.54 -13.02 -21.22
CA CYS A 706 -6.44 -14.06 -21.72
C CYS A 706 -7.91 -13.69 -21.60
N SER A 707 -8.30 -12.93 -20.56
CA SER A 707 -9.68 -12.47 -20.38
C SER A 707 -10.15 -11.40 -21.38
N LEU A 708 -9.24 -10.87 -22.21
CA LEU A 708 -9.60 -9.98 -23.33
C LEU A 708 -10.41 -10.71 -24.42
N GLU A 709 -10.34 -12.04 -24.43
CA GLU A 709 -10.93 -12.91 -25.46
C GLU A 709 -12.05 -13.76 -24.86
N ASN A 710 -13.29 -13.54 -25.28
CA ASN A 710 -14.37 -14.47 -24.98
C ASN A 710 -14.35 -15.60 -26.00
N LEU A 711 -13.98 -16.81 -25.57
CA LEU A 711 -13.89 -17.98 -26.44
C LEU A 711 -15.14 -18.86 -26.35
N ASP A 712 -15.46 -19.60 -27.43
CA ASP A 712 -16.48 -20.65 -27.42
C ASP A 712 -15.93 -22.00 -26.90
N GLU A 713 -16.78 -23.03 -26.83
CA GLU A 713 -16.41 -24.38 -26.36
C GLU A 713 -15.29 -25.03 -27.21
N ASN A 714 -15.12 -24.58 -28.45
CA ASN A 714 -14.09 -25.06 -29.39
C ASN A 714 -12.83 -24.19 -29.40
N LYS A 715 -12.73 -23.20 -28.50
CA LYS A 715 -11.63 -22.21 -28.39
C LYS A 715 -11.54 -21.22 -29.55
N ASN A 716 -12.63 -20.97 -30.27
CA ASN A 716 -12.68 -19.88 -31.25
C ASN A 716 -13.11 -18.58 -30.58
N LEU A 717 -12.61 -17.44 -31.08
CA LEU A 717 -13.01 -16.12 -30.59
C LEU A 717 -14.49 -15.84 -30.90
N LYS A 718 -15.31 -15.75 -29.86
CA LYS A 718 -16.72 -15.37 -29.94
C LYS A 718 -16.89 -13.85 -29.96
N SER A 719 -16.18 -13.15 -29.09
CA SER A 719 -16.16 -11.68 -29.03
C SER A 719 -14.97 -11.16 -28.22
N LYS A 720 -14.63 -9.88 -28.41
CA LYS A 720 -13.76 -9.14 -27.47
C LYS A 720 -14.45 -8.94 -26.12
N ALA A 721 -13.68 -8.71 -25.07
CA ALA A 721 -14.19 -8.38 -23.74
C ALA A 721 -14.87 -7.00 -23.68
N ASP A 722 -15.69 -6.80 -22.66
CA ASP A 722 -16.42 -5.53 -22.44
C ASP A 722 -15.49 -4.32 -22.22
N MET A 723 -14.30 -4.55 -21.69
CA MET A 723 -13.29 -3.51 -21.44
C MET A 723 -12.85 -2.77 -22.71
N PHE A 724 -13.03 -3.35 -23.90
CA PHE A 724 -12.74 -2.70 -25.18
C PHE A 724 -13.76 -1.62 -25.57
N THR A 725 -14.94 -1.56 -24.93
CA THR A 725 -16.05 -0.71 -25.39
C THR A 725 -16.74 0.09 -24.29
N LYS A 726 -16.60 -0.31 -23.02
CA LYS A 726 -17.21 0.38 -21.89
C LYS A 726 -16.37 0.25 -20.62
N ARG A 727 -16.61 1.17 -19.69
CA ARG A 727 -16.03 1.15 -18.34
C ARG A 727 -16.52 -0.10 -17.59
N THR A 728 -15.58 -0.92 -17.14
CA THR A 728 -15.78 -2.16 -16.38
C THR A 728 -15.54 -1.98 -14.88
N ILE A 729 -14.80 -0.93 -14.48
CA ILE A 729 -14.52 -0.58 -13.09
C ILE A 729 -15.05 0.85 -12.85
N ARG A 730 -15.96 1.02 -11.89
CA ARG A 730 -16.44 2.34 -11.45
C ARG A 730 -16.03 2.59 -10.01
N PRO A 731 -15.44 3.75 -9.70
CA PRO A 731 -15.22 4.15 -8.32
C PRO A 731 -16.55 4.38 -7.59
N GLU A 732 -16.52 4.16 -6.29
CA GLU A 732 -17.65 4.44 -5.41
C GLU A 732 -17.77 5.97 -5.24
N HIS A 733 -18.80 6.56 -5.84
CA HIS A 733 -19.10 7.97 -5.65
C HIS A 733 -19.98 8.13 -4.42
N ILE A 734 -19.41 8.71 -3.37
CA ILE A 734 -20.20 9.16 -2.23
C ILE A 734 -21.07 10.31 -2.71
N VAL A 735 -22.40 10.16 -2.62
CA VAL A 735 -23.33 11.24 -2.94
C VAL A 735 -23.14 12.34 -1.91
N THR A 736 -22.68 13.52 -2.35
CA THR A 736 -22.41 14.65 -1.44
C THR A 736 -23.55 15.67 -1.37
N SER A 737 -24.51 15.60 -2.29
CA SER A 737 -25.70 16.45 -2.29
C SER A 737 -26.85 15.84 -3.09
N VAL A 738 -28.08 16.15 -2.69
CA VAL A 738 -29.34 15.75 -3.35
C VAL A 738 -30.35 16.89 -3.29
N ASP A 739 -31.35 16.89 -4.18
CA ASP A 739 -32.33 17.98 -4.27
C ASP A 739 -33.56 17.75 -3.39
N THR A 740 -33.88 16.48 -3.11
CA THR A 740 -35.14 16.09 -2.44
C THR A 740 -34.92 15.20 -1.21
N PRO A 741 -35.76 15.32 -0.17
CA PRO A 741 -35.72 14.43 0.99
C PRO A 741 -35.87 12.94 0.66
N SER A 742 -36.57 12.59 -0.43
CA SER A 742 -36.70 11.20 -0.88
C SER A 742 -35.38 10.64 -1.41
N GLU A 743 -34.60 11.44 -2.14
CA GLU A 743 -33.25 11.06 -2.56
C GLU A 743 -32.31 10.98 -1.35
N ALA A 744 -32.40 11.94 -0.42
CA ALA A 744 -31.62 11.91 0.82
C ALA A 744 -31.90 10.63 1.63
N LEU A 745 -33.16 10.20 1.68
CA LEU A 745 -33.57 8.98 2.37
C LEU A 745 -32.98 7.74 1.69
N ALA A 746 -33.01 7.68 0.35
CA ALA A 746 -32.42 6.57 -0.40
C ALA A 746 -30.91 6.44 -0.13
N VAL A 747 -30.19 7.57 -0.13
CA VAL A 747 -28.76 7.61 0.19
C VAL A 747 -28.52 7.23 1.66
N SER A 748 -29.29 7.78 2.60
CA SER A 748 -29.16 7.46 4.04
C SER A 748 -29.40 5.98 4.34
N ILE A 749 -30.39 5.35 3.71
CA ILE A 749 -30.64 3.92 3.85
C ILE A 749 -29.52 3.10 3.20
N GLY A 750 -29.02 3.52 2.03
CA GLY A 750 -27.92 2.85 1.34
C GLY A 750 -26.59 2.89 2.10
N GLU A 751 -26.25 4.04 2.67
CA GLU A 751 -24.97 4.29 3.34
C GLU A 751 -25.01 3.92 4.84
N HIS A 752 -26.08 4.29 5.56
CA HIS A 752 -26.16 4.15 7.01
C HIS A 752 -27.14 3.05 7.47
N GLY A 753 -27.94 2.46 6.57
CA GLY A 753 -28.87 1.38 6.90
C GLY A 753 -30.07 1.79 7.79
N LYS A 754 -30.31 3.09 7.96
CA LYS A 754 -31.35 3.66 8.84
C LYS A 754 -31.80 5.03 8.34
N VAL A 755 -32.90 5.56 8.88
CA VAL A 755 -33.29 6.96 8.65
C VAL A 755 -32.40 7.86 9.51
N ASP A 756 -31.39 8.49 8.90
CA ASP A 756 -30.43 9.34 9.59
C ASP A 756 -30.69 10.83 9.25
N LEU A 757 -31.50 11.50 10.07
CA LEU A 757 -31.91 12.89 9.82
C LEU A 757 -30.74 13.88 9.74
N PRO A 758 -29.71 13.83 10.62
CA PRO A 758 -28.51 14.66 10.48
C PRO A 758 -27.85 14.51 9.10
N TYR A 759 -27.59 13.27 8.68
CA TYR A 759 -26.93 13.01 7.40
C TYR A 759 -27.80 13.43 6.20
N MET A 760 -29.11 13.15 6.24
CA MET A 760 -30.04 13.59 5.20
C MET A 760 -30.09 15.12 5.07
N ALA A 761 -30.01 15.85 6.20
CA ALA A 761 -30.01 17.29 6.23
C ALA A 761 -28.70 17.89 5.68
N GLU A 762 -27.56 17.22 5.87
CA GLU A 762 -26.29 17.58 5.24
C GLU A 762 -26.36 17.45 3.72
N LEU A 763 -26.91 16.35 3.18
CA LEU A 763 -27.08 16.14 1.74
C LEU A 763 -27.98 17.20 1.07
N LEU A 764 -28.99 17.68 1.79
CA LEU A 764 -29.93 18.71 1.32
C LEU A 764 -29.39 20.14 1.48
N GLY A 765 -28.21 20.32 2.09
CA GLY A 765 -27.66 21.64 2.38
C GLY A 765 -28.42 22.41 3.45
N THR A 766 -29.18 21.72 4.31
CA THR A 766 -29.91 22.32 5.43
C THR A 766 -29.58 21.66 6.78
N PRO A 767 -28.29 21.59 7.21
CA PRO A 767 -27.90 20.93 8.47
C PRO A 767 -28.68 21.47 9.68
N GLY A 768 -29.19 20.57 10.52
CA GLY A 768 -29.98 20.91 11.71
C GLY A 768 -31.44 21.31 11.44
N GLU A 769 -31.89 21.35 10.18
CA GLU A 769 -33.29 21.64 9.81
C GLU A 769 -34.03 20.39 9.30
N TYR A 770 -34.68 19.66 10.21
CA TYR A 770 -35.37 18.40 9.86
C TYR A 770 -36.85 18.57 9.47
N GLY A 771 -37.41 19.77 9.60
CA GLY A 771 -38.84 20.04 9.38
C GLY A 771 -39.28 19.72 7.95
N ARG A 772 -38.46 20.08 6.95
CA ARG A 772 -38.72 19.77 5.54
C ARG A 772 -38.72 18.26 5.29
N ILE A 773 -37.71 17.56 5.81
CA ILE A 773 -37.53 16.12 5.66
C ILE A 773 -38.74 15.36 6.23
N THR A 774 -39.10 15.65 7.48
CA THR A 774 -40.19 14.97 8.20
C THR A 774 -41.58 15.29 7.62
N THR A 775 -41.77 16.48 7.04
CA THR A 775 -43.02 16.87 6.40
C THR A 775 -43.20 16.22 5.04
N GLU A 776 -42.19 16.29 4.17
CA GLU A 776 -42.25 15.73 2.82
C GLU A 776 -42.25 14.20 2.81
N LEU A 777 -41.58 13.56 3.78
CA LEU A 777 -41.55 12.10 3.96
C LEU A 777 -42.64 11.57 4.89
N SER A 778 -43.64 12.38 5.23
CA SER A 778 -44.75 11.96 6.09
C SER A 778 -45.48 10.75 5.49
N GLY A 779 -45.54 9.65 6.25
CA GLY A 779 -46.11 8.37 5.79
C GLY A 779 -45.12 7.43 5.09
N VAL A 780 -43.93 7.92 4.72
CA VAL A 780 -42.79 7.13 4.24
C VAL A 780 -41.85 6.79 5.39
N ILE A 781 -41.69 7.72 6.33
CA ILE A 781 -41.00 7.51 7.60
C ILE A 781 -41.93 7.80 8.77
N PHE A 782 -41.68 7.16 9.91
CA PHE A 782 -42.44 7.32 11.15
C PHE A 782 -41.49 7.45 12.33
N LYS A 783 -41.81 8.33 13.28
CA LYS A 783 -41.14 8.40 14.57
C LYS A 783 -41.75 7.38 15.53
N ASP A 784 -40.94 6.52 16.13
CA ASP A 784 -41.38 5.55 17.13
C ASP A 784 -41.60 6.26 18.49
N PRO A 785 -42.83 6.28 19.04
CA PRO A 785 -43.11 6.89 20.35
C PRO A 785 -42.45 6.16 21.53
N ALA A 786 -41.94 4.93 21.33
CA ALA A 786 -41.19 4.21 22.35
C ALA A 786 -39.71 4.62 22.43
N ALA A 787 -39.20 5.34 21.42
CA ALA A 787 -37.89 5.98 21.46
C ALA A 787 -37.92 7.24 22.34
N ASP A 788 -36.79 7.95 22.45
CA ASP A 788 -36.78 9.26 23.08
C ASP A 788 -37.66 10.22 22.27
N ALA A 789 -38.82 10.53 22.85
CA ALA A 789 -39.83 11.32 22.19
C ALA A 789 -39.39 12.80 22.08
N ASP A 790 -38.54 13.26 22.99
CA ASP A 790 -38.09 14.64 23.12
C ASP A 790 -36.83 14.92 22.27
N ASP A 791 -36.07 13.88 21.93
CA ASP A 791 -34.99 13.97 20.95
C ASP A 791 -35.55 14.04 19.51
N PRO A 792 -35.33 15.12 18.75
CA PRO A 792 -35.83 15.26 17.38
C PRO A 792 -35.20 14.26 16.39
N GLU A 793 -34.04 13.70 16.69
CA GLU A 793 -33.24 12.83 15.81
C GLU A 793 -33.48 11.35 16.09
N ALA A 794 -33.89 10.99 17.31
CA ALA A 794 -34.09 9.60 17.70
C ALA A 794 -35.41 9.00 17.17
N GLY A 795 -35.35 7.71 16.88
CA GLY A 795 -36.56 6.88 16.70
C GLY A 795 -37.21 6.93 15.32
N TRP A 796 -36.58 7.52 14.31
CA TRP A 796 -37.10 7.52 12.95
C TRP A 796 -36.86 6.18 12.25
N GLN A 797 -37.92 5.61 11.69
CA GLN A 797 -37.93 4.34 10.97
C GLN A 797 -38.66 4.50 9.64
N THR A 798 -38.28 3.72 8.63
CA THR A 798 -39.03 3.61 7.38
C THR A 798 -40.38 2.92 7.61
N ALA A 799 -41.35 3.16 6.73
CA ALA A 799 -42.70 2.61 6.86
C ALA A 799 -42.74 1.07 6.92
N ASP A 800 -41.90 0.39 6.14
CA ASP A 800 -41.80 -1.07 6.12
C ASP A 800 -41.26 -1.62 7.45
N GLU A 801 -40.36 -0.90 8.12
CA GLU A 801 -39.85 -1.24 9.45
C GLU A 801 -40.86 -0.92 10.56
N TYR A 802 -41.39 0.31 10.57
CA TYR A 802 -42.29 0.76 11.62
C TYR A 802 -43.62 -0.02 11.59
N LEU A 803 -44.17 -0.31 10.41
CA LEU A 803 -45.46 -1.01 10.23
C LEU A 803 -45.31 -2.54 10.17
N SER A 804 -44.18 -3.08 10.64
CA SER A 804 -43.93 -4.50 10.82
C SER A 804 -43.57 -4.85 12.27
N GLY A 805 -43.44 -6.13 12.57
CA GLY A 805 -43.30 -6.60 13.94
C GLY A 805 -44.63 -6.51 14.70
N ASN A 806 -44.58 -6.25 16.01
CA ASN A 806 -45.77 -6.23 16.86
C ASN A 806 -46.60 -4.93 16.67
N VAL A 807 -47.41 -4.91 15.62
CA VAL A 807 -48.18 -3.71 15.21
C VAL A 807 -49.35 -3.38 16.15
N ARG A 808 -49.83 -4.34 16.96
CA ARG A 808 -50.87 -4.09 17.97
C ARG A 808 -50.33 -3.30 19.16
N ASP A 809 -49.16 -3.68 19.67
CA ASP A 809 -48.53 -2.94 20.75
C ASP A 809 -48.04 -1.56 20.28
N LYS A 810 -47.46 -1.48 19.08
CA LYS A 810 -47.12 -0.18 18.45
C LYS A 810 -48.35 0.72 18.31
N LEU A 811 -49.52 0.18 17.90
CA LEU A 811 -50.76 0.96 17.81
C LEU A 811 -51.19 1.51 19.18
N ARG A 812 -51.13 0.69 20.23
CA ARG A 812 -51.47 1.12 21.59
C ARG A 812 -50.55 2.25 22.07
N MET A 813 -49.25 2.12 21.82
CA MET A 813 -48.26 3.16 22.18
C MET A 813 -48.48 4.44 21.38
N ALA A 814 -48.74 4.33 20.09
CA ALA A 814 -49.04 5.49 19.23
C ALA A 814 -50.33 6.21 19.66
N GLN A 815 -51.39 5.47 20.03
CA GLN A 815 -52.63 6.05 20.54
C GLN A 815 -52.40 6.81 21.84
N LEU A 816 -51.65 6.23 22.79
CA LEU A 816 -51.31 6.88 24.05
C LEU A 816 -50.47 8.15 23.83
N ALA A 817 -49.47 8.09 22.96
CA ALA A 817 -48.64 9.25 22.63
C ALA A 817 -49.48 10.36 21.98
N ALA A 818 -50.38 10.01 21.06
CA ALA A 818 -51.25 10.94 20.35
C ALA A 818 -52.22 11.72 21.25
N GLU A 819 -52.52 11.25 22.47
CA GLU A 819 -53.35 11.99 23.43
C GLU A 819 -52.68 13.31 23.89
N SER A 820 -51.36 13.33 23.92
CA SER A 820 -50.56 14.51 24.34
C SER A 820 -49.78 15.17 23.21
N ARG A 821 -49.54 14.44 22.11
CA ARG A 821 -48.64 14.82 21.01
C ARG A 821 -49.28 14.55 19.65
N PRO A 822 -49.98 15.56 19.06
CA PRO A 822 -50.74 15.39 17.82
C PRO A 822 -49.93 14.88 16.62
N GLU A 823 -48.59 15.02 16.62
CA GLU A 823 -47.75 14.51 15.54
C GLU A 823 -47.84 12.98 15.35
N PHE A 824 -48.18 12.21 16.39
CA PHE A 824 -48.33 10.75 16.29
C PHE A 824 -49.69 10.30 15.71
N ALA A 825 -50.60 11.22 15.36
CA ALA A 825 -51.87 10.86 14.74
C ALA A 825 -51.69 10.11 13.40
N VAL A 826 -50.61 10.42 12.67
CA VAL A 826 -50.25 9.72 11.43
C VAL A 826 -49.86 8.26 11.69
N ASN A 827 -49.12 8.00 12.78
CA ASN A 827 -48.73 6.65 13.21
C ASN A 827 -49.95 5.81 13.54
N VAL A 828 -50.92 6.37 14.27
CA VAL A 828 -52.19 5.68 14.62
C VAL A 828 -52.92 5.26 13.35
N THR A 829 -53.12 6.20 12.43
CA THR A 829 -53.83 5.95 11.16
C THR A 829 -53.15 4.87 10.32
N ALA A 830 -51.81 4.87 10.28
CA ALA A 830 -51.04 3.88 9.52
C ALA A 830 -51.08 2.49 10.18
N LEU A 831 -50.93 2.43 11.50
CA LEU A 831 -50.95 1.18 12.26
C LEU A 831 -52.34 0.54 12.31
N GLU A 832 -53.42 1.32 12.31
CA GLU A 832 -54.80 0.80 12.18
C GLU A 832 -54.99 0.03 10.86
N LYS A 833 -54.42 0.52 9.76
CA LYS A 833 -54.45 -0.15 8.45
C LYS A 833 -53.52 -1.36 8.39
N ALA A 834 -52.44 -1.35 9.18
CA ALA A 834 -51.44 -2.41 9.19
C ALA A 834 -51.82 -3.62 10.08
N GLN A 835 -53.00 -3.62 10.71
CA GLN A 835 -53.40 -4.71 11.60
C GLN A 835 -53.59 -6.02 10.82
N PRO A 836 -53.04 -7.15 11.31
CA PRO A 836 -53.37 -8.47 10.78
C PRO A 836 -54.86 -8.72 10.86
N LYS A 837 -55.41 -9.43 9.87
CA LYS A 837 -56.79 -9.89 9.93
C LYS A 837 -56.97 -10.78 11.17
N ASP A 838 -57.98 -10.48 11.98
CA ASP A 838 -58.33 -11.31 13.13
C ASP A 838 -58.60 -12.76 12.70
N LEU A 839 -58.00 -13.70 13.44
CA LEU A 839 -58.30 -15.12 13.35
C LEU A 839 -59.65 -15.41 14.01
N GLU A 840 -60.46 -16.21 13.34
CA GLU A 840 -61.73 -16.66 13.87
C GLU A 840 -61.56 -17.85 14.83
N ALA A 841 -62.59 -18.16 15.62
CA ALA A 841 -62.55 -19.27 16.57
C ALA A 841 -62.23 -20.64 15.92
N SER A 842 -62.58 -20.82 14.64
CA SER A 842 -62.26 -22.05 13.88
C SER A 842 -60.78 -22.16 13.49
N GLU A 843 -60.04 -21.06 13.52
CA GLU A 843 -58.63 -20.98 13.13
C GLU A 843 -57.69 -21.03 14.35
N ILE A 844 -58.26 -21.10 15.56
CA ILE A 844 -57.54 -21.08 16.84
C ILE A 844 -57.67 -22.44 17.52
N ASP A 845 -56.53 -23.06 17.83
CA ASP A 845 -56.47 -24.28 18.65
C ASP A 845 -56.16 -23.94 20.12
N VAL A 846 -57.05 -24.33 21.03
CA VAL A 846 -56.92 -24.04 22.47
C VAL A 846 -56.81 -25.34 23.23
N ARG A 847 -55.67 -25.53 23.89
CA ARG A 847 -55.35 -26.76 24.64
C ARG A 847 -55.26 -26.49 26.14
N LEU A 848 -55.60 -27.51 26.92
CA LEU A 848 -55.32 -27.51 28.36
C LEU A 848 -53.80 -27.38 28.58
N GLY A 849 -53.42 -26.46 29.47
CA GLY A 849 -52.04 -26.12 29.76
C GLY A 849 -51.52 -24.87 29.02
N ALA A 850 -52.30 -24.30 28.10
CA ALA A 850 -52.00 -23.01 27.50
C ALA A 850 -51.93 -21.92 28.58
N THR A 851 -50.76 -21.31 28.75
CA THR A 851 -50.45 -20.36 29.83
C THR A 851 -51.21 -19.03 29.72
N TRP A 852 -51.71 -18.69 28.54
CA TRP A 852 -52.52 -17.50 28.30
C TRP A 852 -54.00 -17.67 28.70
N LEU A 853 -54.44 -18.90 29.00
CA LEU A 853 -55.78 -19.13 29.51
C LEU A 853 -55.93 -18.56 30.92
N ASP A 854 -57.02 -17.84 31.14
CA ASP A 854 -57.34 -17.38 32.49
C ASP A 854 -57.71 -18.59 33.38
N PRO A 855 -57.17 -18.69 34.62
CA PRO A 855 -57.51 -19.78 35.53
C PRO A 855 -59.01 -19.94 35.77
N SER A 856 -59.80 -18.88 35.67
CA SER A 856 -61.26 -18.93 35.77
C SER A 856 -61.92 -19.76 34.65
N ILE A 857 -61.36 -19.78 33.43
CA ILE A 857 -61.85 -20.59 32.32
C ILE A 857 -61.64 -22.07 32.61
N VAL A 858 -60.46 -22.43 33.11
CA VAL A 858 -60.14 -23.81 33.50
C VAL A 858 -60.96 -24.24 34.71
N GLN A 859 -61.17 -23.33 35.68
CA GLN A 859 -62.06 -23.53 36.82
C GLN A 859 -63.50 -23.83 36.36
N GLN A 860 -64.01 -23.04 35.42
CA GLN A 860 -65.36 -23.23 34.87
C GLN A 860 -65.47 -24.58 34.15
N PHE A 861 -64.50 -24.93 33.32
CA PHE A 861 -64.45 -26.24 32.64
C PHE A 861 -64.50 -27.40 33.64
N MET A 862 -63.65 -27.34 34.66
CA MET A 862 -63.57 -28.34 35.71
C MET A 862 -64.91 -28.50 36.43
N MET A 863 -65.58 -27.40 36.76
CA MET A 863 -66.85 -27.42 37.50
C MET A 863 -68.02 -27.92 36.64
N GLU A 864 -68.07 -27.54 35.36
CA GLU A 864 -69.13 -27.96 34.44
C GLU A 864 -68.98 -29.42 33.98
N THR A 865 -67.74 -29.88 33.82
CA THR A 865 -67.44 -31.23 33.30
C THR A 865 -67.46 -32.28 34.39
N PHE A 866 -66.83 -32.02 35.54
CA PHE A 866 -66.77 -33.01 36.63
C PHE A 866 -67.98 -32.93 37.57
N GLN A 867 -68.79 -31.88 37.46
CA GLN A 867 -70.04 -31.69 38.21
C GLN A 867 -69.95 -32.04 39.71
N PRO A 868 -68.97 -31.48 40.46
CA PRO A 868 -68.80 -31.85 41.86
C PRO A 868 -70.06 -31.61 42.70
N PRO A 869 -70.22 -32.33 43.83
CA PRO A 869 -71.33 -32.12 44.76
C PRO A 869 -71.56 -30.64 45.11
N TYR A 870 -72.83 -30.25 45.31
CA TYR A 870 -73.21 -28.86 45.57
C TYR A 870 -72.38 -28.18 46.66
N ARG A 871 -72.07 -28.88 47.76
CA ARG A 871 -71.23 -28.34 48.85
C ARG A 871 -69.83 -27.92 48.38
N ILE A 872 -69.24 -28.65 47.44
CA ILE A 872 -67.90 -28.37 46.91
C ILE A 872 -67.95 -27.21 45.93
N ARG A 873 -68.99 -27.16 45.08
CA ARG A 873 -69.24 -26.04 44.16
C ARG A 873 -69.54 -24.74 44.90
N TYR A 874 -70.43 -24.77 45.89
CA TYR A 874 -70.85 -23.58 46.65
C TYR A 874 -69.71 -22.99 47.49
N ASN A 875 -68.87 -23.83 48.09
CA ASN A 875 -67.75 -23.37 48.93
C ASN A 875 -66.46 -23.10 48.16
N ASN A 876 -66.43 -23.26 46.82
CA ASN A 876 -65.20 -23.24 46.01
C ASN A 876 -64.07 -24.10 46.63
N ALA A 877 -64.42 -25.29 47.14
CA ALA A 877 -63.49 -26.09 47.94
C ALA A 877 -62.35 -26.70 47.10
N ILE A 878 -62.49 -26.72 45.76
CA ILE A 878 -61.47 -27.14 44.78
C ILE A 878 -61.24 -25.96 43.84
N THR A 879 -60.03 -25.40 43.85
CA THR A 879 -59.66 -24.23 43.00
C THR A 879 -58.46 -24.51 42.11
N VAL A 880 -58.51 -24.00 40.89
CA VAL A 880 -57.43 -23.95 39.90
C VAL A 880 -56.62 -22.68 40.08
N ARG A 881 -55.30 -22.80 40.11
CA ARG A 881 -54.36 -21.67 40.17
C ARG A 881 -53.25 -21.87 39.15
N TYR A 882 -52.77 -20.77 38.57
CA TYR A 882 -51.59 -20.73 37.72
C TYR A 882 -50.53 -19.83 38.36
N SER A 883 -49.28 -20.28 38.39
CA SER A 883 -48.14 -19.48 38.85
C SER A 883 -47.35 -18.99 37.63
N PRO A 884 -47.37 -17.68 37.31
CA PRO A 884 -46.60 -17.16 36.18
C PRO A 884 -45.08 -17.22 36.40
N TYR A 885 -44.60 -17.34 37.65
CA TYR A 885 -43.17 -17.43 37.98
C TYR A 885 -42.59 -18.84 37.77
N THR A 886 -43.38 -19.88 38.07
CA THR A 886 -42.96 -21.29 37.91
C THR A 886 -43.54 -21.94 36.67
N SER A 887 -44.44 -21.25 35.97
CA SER A 887 -45.24 -21.78 34.85
C SER A 887 -46.02 -23.05 35.20
N GLU A 888 -46.37 -23.23 36.49
CA GLU A 888 -47.09 -24.43 36.97
C GLU A 888 -48.56 -24.15 37.26
N TRP A 889 -49.40 -25.11 36.87
CA TRP A 889 -50.82 -25.18 37.23
C TRP A 889 -51.03 -26.05 38.46
N ARG A 890 -51.90 -25.62 39.38
CA ARG A 890 -52.21 -26.38 40.58
C ARG A 890 -53.71 -26.41 40.86
N ILE A 891 -54.21 -27.58 41.20
CA ILE A 891 -55.57 -27.81 41.66
C ILE A 891 -55.53 -28.14 43.14
N SER A 892 -56.17 -27.32 43.96
CA SER A 892 -56.23 -27.52 45.41
C SER A 892 -57.25 -28.58 45.80
N ASN A 893 -57.01 -29.27 46.93
CA ASN A 893 -57.98 -30.14 47.61
C ASN A 893 -58.62 -31.23 46.72
N LYS A 894 -57.82 -31.86 45.86
CA LYS A 894 -58.26 -32.85 44.86
C LYS A 894 -59.03 -34.05 45.41
N SER A 895 -58.94 -34.33 46.71
CA SER A 895 -59.62 -35.45 47.38
C SER A 895 -60.97 -35.08 48.00
N ALA A 896 -61.41 -33.82 47.92
CA ALA A 896 -62.59 -33.32 48.63
C ALA A 896 -63.91 -34.03 48.26
N THR A 897 -64.03 -34.56 47.04
CA THR A 897 -65.24 -35.24 46.54
C THR A 897 -65.42 -36.65 47.11
N GLY A 898 -64.37 -37.26 47.66
CA GLY A 898 -64.39 -38.64 48.17
C GLY A 898 -64.51 -39.69 47.07
N PHE A 899 -64.54 -40.97 47.46
CA PHE A 899 -64.57 -42.12 46.52
C PHE A 899 -65.93 -42.38 45.86
N GLY A 900 -66.99 -41.66 46.26
CA GLY A 900 -68.35 -41.84 45.74
C GLY A 900 -68.71 -40.95 44.55
N ASP A 901 -67.79 -40.09 44.09
CA ASP A 901 -68.01 -39.21 42.95
C ASP A 901 -67.65 -39.91 41.63
N ILE A 902 -68.66 -40.53 41.02
CA ILE A 902 -68.53 -41.32 39.79
C ILE A 902 -67.90 -40.50 38.66
N MET A 903 -68.20 -39.20 38.55
CA MET A 903 -67.61 -38.35 37.52
C MET A 903 -66.09 -38.23 37.69
N ALA A 904 -65.65 -38.02 38.94
CA ALA A 904 -64.25 -37.87 39.27
C ALA A 904 -63.48 -39.21 39.34
N THR A 905 -64.12 -40.32 39.67
CA THR A 905 -63.43 -41.62 39.92
C THR A 905 -63.66 -42.68 38.85
N GLU A 906 -64.63 -42.52 37.94
CA GLU A 906 -64.95 -43.52 36.91
C GLU A 906 -65.15 -42.91 35.51
N THR A 907 -65.82 -41.76 35.37
CA THR A 907 -66.09 -41.15 34.05
C THR A 907 -64.86 -40.45 33.49
N TYR A 908 -64.32 -39.47 34.22
CA TYR A 908 -63.15 -38.66 33.84
C TYR A 908 -61.91 -38.96 34.69
N GLY A 909 -61.99 -39.94 35.59
CA GLY A 909 -60.84 -40.44 36.34
C GLY A 909 -60.94 -41.92 36.62
N THR A 910 -60.00 -42.42 37.41
CA THR A 910 -59.96 -43.78 37.92
C THR A 910 -59.93 -43.74 39.45
N ARG A 911 -60.16 -44.89 40.09
CA ARG A 911 -60.02 -45.02 41.56
C ARG A 911 -58.59 -44.73 42.04
N ARG A 912 -57.59 -44.92 41.18
CA ARG A 912 -56.16 -44.71 41.49
C ARG A 912 -55.64 -43.32 41.06
N ALA A 913 -56.35 -42.63 40.17
CA ALA A 913 -56.07 -41.26 39.75
C ALA A 913 -57.38 -40.54 39.40
N ASN A 914 -57.88 -39.70 40.32
CA ASN A 914 -59.14 -39.00 40.08
C ASN A 914 -59.02 -37.90 39.02
N ALA A 915 -60.16 -37.43 38.51
CA ALA A 915 -60.23 -36.46 37.41
C ALA A 915 -59.50 -35.14 37.71
N TYR A 916 -59.46 -34.69 38.97
CA TYR A 916 -58.72 -33.49 39.38
C TYR A 916 -57.20 -33.66 39.30
N LYS A 917 -56.68 -34.84 39.68
CA LYS A 917 -55.26 -35.16 39.50
C LYS A 917 -54.93 -35.22 38.01
N ILE A 918 -55.73 -35.94 37.22
CA ILE A 918 -55.49 -36.08 35.78
C ILE A 918 -55.58 -34.72 35.08
N LEU A 919 -56.51 -33.84 35.47
CA LEU A 919 -56.60 -32.49 34.93
C LEU A 919 -55.36 -31.65 35.28
N GLU A 920 -54.86 -31.70 36.52
CA GLU A 920 -53.62 -31.00 36.88
C GLU A 920 -52.40 -31.54 36.10
N ASP A 921 -52.28 -32.85 35.95
CA ASP A 921 -51.23 -33.46 35.13
C ASP A 921 -51.33 -32.93 33.68
N THR A 922 -52.54 -32.88 33.13
CA THR A 922 -52.82 -32.36 31.77
C THR A 922 -52.47 -30.89 31.61
N LEU A 923 -52.84 -30.04 32.58
CA LEU A 923 -52.52 -28.61 32.57
C LEU A 923 -51.01 -28.37 32.62
N ASN A 924 -50.26 -29.27 33.25
CA ASN A 924 -48.80 -29.20 33.28
C ASN A 924 -48.12 -30.01 32.16
N LEU A 925 -48.88 -30.43 31.13
CA LEU A 925 -48.39 -31.21 30.00
C LEU A 925 -47.68 -32.53 30.39
N ARG A 926 -48.09 -33.14 31.52
CA ARG A 926 -47.57 -34.41 32.04
C ARG A 926 -48.54 -35.55 31.74
N ASP A 927 -48.03 -36.72 31.39
CA ASP A 927 -48.85 -37.94 31.32
C ASP A 927 -49.30 -38.34 32.73
N SER A 928 -50.58 -38.68 32.90
CA SER A 928 -51.03 -39.19 34.19
C SER A 928 -50.56 -40.63 34.41
N ARG A 929 -49.65 -40.82 35.36
CA ARG A 929 -49.01 -42.10 35.68
C ARG A 929 -49.43 -42.61 37.06
N VAL A 930 -49.68 -43.91 37.16
CA VAL A 930 -50.02 -44.60 38.41
C VAL A 930 -48.88 -45.54 38.78
N TYR A 931 -48.42 -45.45 40.02
CA TYR A 931 -47.36 -46.31 40.56
C TYR A 931 -47.89 -47.14 41.71
N ASP A 932 -47.42 -48.37 41.81
CA ASP A 932 -47.55 -49.22 42.99
C ASP A 932 -46.25 -49.20 43.79
N THR A 933 -46.37 -49.34 45.11
CA THR A 933 -45.20 -49.51 45.99
C THR A 933 -45.02 -50.99 46.23
N ILE A 934 -43.87 -51.54 45.82
CA ILE A 934 -43.45 -52.90 46.15
C ILE A 934 -42.27 -52.82 47.13
N VAL A 935 -42.16 -53.78 48.03
CA VAL A 935 -41.01 -53.89 48.94
C VAL A 935 -40.02 -54.90 48.35
N GLU A 936 -38.84 -54.43 48.02
CA GLU A 936 -37.73 -55.22 47.45
C GLU A 936 -36.52 -55.00 48.37
N ASP A 937 -35.95 -56.07 48.93
CA ASP A 937 -34.83 -56.02 49.88
C ASP A 937 -35.04 -55.09 51.10
N GLY A 938 -36.26 -55.03 51.62
CA GLY A 938 -36.62 -54.19 52.78
C GLY A 938 -36.69 -52.68 52.47
N LYS A 939 -36.59 -52.28 51.20
CA LYS A 939 -36.77 -50.90 50.73
C LYS A 939 -38.03 -50.78 49.87
N GLU A 940 -38.79 -49.72 50.11
CA GLU A 940 -39.95 -49.39 49.27
C GLU A 940 -39.49 -48.86 47.91
N LYS A 941 -39.93 -49.52 46.84
CA LYS A 941 -39.67 -49.13 45.45
C LYS A 941 -40.98 -48.87 44.73
N ARG A 942 -41.08 -47.72 44.08
CA ARG A 942 -42.25 -47.34 43.27
C ARG A 942 -42.09 -47.92 41.86
N VAL A 943 -43.00 -48.80 41.46
CA VAL A 943 -43.03 -49.41 40.12
C VAL A 943 -44.26 -48.92 39.38
N LEU A 944 -44.09 -48.58 38.09
CA LEU A 944 -45.19 -48.10 37.24
C LEU A 944 -46.22 -49.21 37.04
N ASN A 945 -47.48 -48.96 37.41
CA ASN A 945 -48.59 -49.86 37.09
C ASN A 945 -49.06 -49.56 35.67
N GLN A 946 -48.69 -50.43 34.72
CA GLN A 946 -49.00 -50.24 33.30
C GLN A 946 -50.51 -50.17 33.03
N ASN A 947 -51.30 -51.10 33.60
CA ASN A 947 -52.74 -51.16 33.38
C ASN A 947 -53.47 -49.91 33.91
N GLU A 948 -53.21 -49.52 35.15
CA GLU A 948 -53.82 -48.33 35.75
C GLU A 948 -53.33 -47.04 35.08
N THR A 949 -52.08 -47.00 34.61
CA THR A 949 -51.55 -45.87 33.85
C THR A 949 -52.23 -45.75 32.49
N THR A 950 -52.43 -46.84 31.75
CA THR A 950 -53.17 -46.83 30.48
C THR A 950 -54.61 -46.34 30.68
N LEU A 951 -55.30 -46.80 31.73
CA LEU A 951 -56.64 -46.30 32.06
C LEU A 951 -56.63 -44.82 32.40
N ALA A 952 -55.68 -44.35 33.22
CA ALA A 952 -55.55 -42.93 33.57
C ALA A 952 -55.27 -42.07 32.32
N GLN A 953 -54.44 -42.54 31.38
CA GLN A 953 -54.16 -41.86 30.11
C GLN A 953 -55.38 -41.83 29.18
N GLN A 954 -56.18 -42.89 29.13
CA GLN A 954 -57.46 -42.86 28.39
C GLN A 954 -58.42 -41.81 28.96
N LYS A 955 -58.52 -41.71 30.29
CA LYS A 955 -59.30 -40.66 30.95
C LYS A 955 -58.72 -39.26 30.70
N GLN A 956 -57.39 -39.15 30.65
CA GLN A 956 -56.71 -37.92 30.27
C GLN A 956 -57.10 -37.47 28.86
N GLN A 957 -57.17 -38.39 27.90
CA GLN A 957 -57.63 -38.09 26.55
C GLN A 957 -59.10 -37.66 26.53
N ALA A 958 -59.98 -38.36 27.26
CA ALA A 958 -61.38 -37.98 27.37
C ALA A 958 -61.59 -36.56 27.95
N ILE A 959 -60.75 -36.13 28.91
CA ILE A 959 -60.76 -34.75 29.42
C ILE A 959 -60.33 -33.76 28.33
N LYS A 960 -59.28 -34.06 27.55
CA LYS A 960 -58.83 -33.21 26.44
C LYS A 960 -59.92 -33.04 25.37
N ASP A 961 -60.57 -34.14 24.99
CA ASP A 961 -61.65 -34.13 23.99
C ASP A 961 -62.87 -33.34 24.49
N ALA A 962 -63.23 -33.52 25.76
CA ALA A 962 -64.31 -32.74 26.40
C ALA A 962 -63.98 -31.25 26.42
N PHE A 963 -62.73 -30.88 26.72
CA PHE A 963 -62.30 -29.48 26.70
C PHE A 963 -62.37 -28.87 25.29
N ALA A 964 -61.90 -29.58 24.28
CA ALA A 964 -61.92 -29.11 22.88
C ALA A 964 -63.35 -28.80 22.39
N GLY A 965 -64.33 -29.65 22.74
CA GLY A 965 -65.74 -29.38 22.42
C GLY A 965 -66.37 -28.30 23.32
N TRP A 966 -65.91 -28.19 24.56
CA TRP A 966 -66.45 -27.24 25.53
C TRP A 966 -65.97 -25.81 25.28
N VAL A 967 -64.68 -25.59 25.03
CA VAL A 967 -64.04 -24.26 25.06
C VAL A 967 -64.72 -23.24 24.15
N TRP A 968 -65.23 -23.68 23.00
CA TRP A 968 -65.90 -22.80 22.03
C TRP A 968 -67.43 -22.77 22.15
N LYS A 969 -68.05 -23.60 22.99
CA LYS A 969 -69.51 -23.77 23.05
C LYS A 969 -70.26 -22.51 23.50
N ASP A 970 -69.72 -21.79 24.46
CA ASP A 970 -70.31 -20.55 24.98
C ASP A 970 -69.90 -19.33 24.12
N PRO A 971 -70.87 -18.53 23.62
CA PRO A 971 -70.56 -17.38 22.76
C PRO A 971 -69.72 -16.30 23.44
N GLN A 972 -69.92 -16.03 24.74
CA GLN A 972 -69.19 -14.97 25.44
C GLN A 972 -67.73 -15.38 25.67
N ARG A 973 -67.50 -16.61 26.13
CA ARG A 973 -66.17 -17.20 26.26
C ARG A 973 -65.45 -17.25 24.90
N ARG A 974 -66.16 -17.63 23.83
CA ARG A 974 -65.59 -17.66 22.48
C ARG A 974 -65.07 -16.28 22.09
N THR A 975 -65.88 -15.24 22.18
CA THR A 975 -65.47 -13.86 21.85
C THR A 975 -64.29 -13.41 22.70
N LEU A 976 -64.29 -13.71 24.00
CA LEU A 976 -63.20 -13.36 24.91
C LEU A 976 -61.88 -14.04 24.50
N LEU A 977 -61.90 -15.35 24.23
CA LEU A 977 -60.71 -16.11 23.87
C LEU A 977 -60.18 -15.74 22.49
N VAL A 978 -61.05 -15.52 21.51
CA VAL A 978 -60.66 -15.04 20.17
C VAL A 978 -59.97 -13.69 20.27
N LYS A 979 -60.54 -12.72 20.99
CA LYS A 979 -59.95 -11.40 21.19
C LYS A 979 -58.58 -11.51 21.85
N LYS A 980 -58.48 -12.24 22.97
CA LYS A 980 -57.24 -12.41 23.72
C LYS A 980 -56.15 -13.11 22.89
N TYR A 981 -56.51 -14.12 22.11
CA TYR A 981 -55.57 -14.81 21.23
C TYR A 981 -55.02 -13.88 20.15
N ASN A 982 -55.90 -13.12 19.50
CA ASN A 982 -55.48 -12.17 18.47
C ASN A 982 -54.58 -11.05 19.03
N GLU A 983 -54.85 -10.58 20.25
CA GLU A 983 -54.01 -9.58 20.93
C GLU A 983 -52.62 -10.10 21.32
N LEU A 984 -52.50 -11.37 21.68
CA LEU A 984 -51.24 -11.96 22.17
C LEU A 984 -50.39 -12.58 21.06
N PHE A 985 -51.04 -13.20 20.06
CA PHE A 985 -50.36 -14.06 19.09
C PHE A 985 -50.55 -13.61 17.62
N ASN A 986 -51.64 -12.89 17.30
CA ASN A 986 -51.87 -12.34 15.95
C ASN A 986 -51.51 -10.85 15.88
N SER A 987 -50.30 -10.55 16.35
CA SER A 987 -49.80 -9.19 16.53
C SER A 987 -48.61 -8.88 15.63
N THR A 988 -47.93 -9.91 15.11
CA THR A 988 -46.74 -9.76 14.28
C THR A 988 -47.08 -9.70 12.80
N ARG A 989 -46.80 -8.56 12.17
CA ARG A 989 -46.86 -8.41 10.71
C ARG A 989 -45.45 -8.59 10.11
N PRO A 990 -45.25 -9.49 9.13
CA PRO A 990 -43.99 -9.58 8.39
C PRO A 990 -43.64 -8.25 7.73
N ARG A 991 -42.34 -7.94 7.64
CA ARG A 991 -41.85 -6.76 6.91
C ARG A 991 -42.24 -6.91 5.43
N ALA A 992 -42.91 -5.89 4.90
CA ALA A 992 -43.30 -5.80 3.50
C ALA A 992 -42.55 -4.61 2.92
N TYR A 993 -41.54 -4.90 2.10
CA TYR A 993 -40.73 -3.89 1.44
C TYR A 993 -41.54 -3.26 0.31
N ASP A 994 -41.52 -1.93 0.25
CA ASP A 994 -42.13 -1.13 -0.81
C ASP A 994 -41.18 0.03 -1.11
N GLY A 995 -40.26 -0.16 -2.06
CA GLY A 995 -39.36 0.91 -2.51
C GLY A 995 -39.89 1.70 -3.69
N SER A 996 -41.22 1.76 -3.90
CA SER A 996 -41.82 2.59 -4.96
C SER A 996 -41.47 4.09 -4.84
N HIS A 997 -41.08 4.52 -3.65
CA HIS A 997 -40.65 5.88 -3.30
C HIS A 997 -39.13 6.08 -3.37
N ILE A 998 -38.34 5.03 -3.61
CA ILE A 998 -36.88 5.07 -3.66
C ILE A 998 -36.42 5.42 -5.08
N HIS A 999 -35.68 6.52 -5.20
CA HIS A 999 -35.01 6.93 -6.43
C HIS A 999 -33.50 6.77 -6.26
N PHE A 1000 -32.90 5.86 -7.04
CA PHE A 1000 -31.46 5.61 -6.99
C PHE A 1000 -30.70 6.66 -7.81
N VAL A 1001 -30.07 7.61 -7.12
CA VAL A 1001 -29.17 8.58 -7.72
C VAL A 1001 -27.93 7.83 -8.25
N GLY A 1002 -27.57 8.06 -9.52
CA GLY A 1002 -26.43 7.38 -10.18
C GLY A 1002 -26.77 6.06 -10.89
N MET A 1003 -28.01 5.56 -10.77
CA MET A 1003 -28.47 4.42 -11.56
C MET A 1003 -28.56 4.82 -13.04
N ASN A 1004 -28.09 3.96 -13.94
CA ASN A 1004 -28.16 4.21 -15.38
C ASN A 1004 -29.63 4.46 -15.79
N PRO A 1005 -29.96 5.60 -16.43
CA PRO A 1005 -31.34 5.95 -16.79
C PRO A 1005 -31.99 4.98 -17.79
N GLU A 1006 -31.21 4.11 -18.45
CA GLU A 1006 -31.75 3.04 -19.30
C GLU A 1006 -32.22 1.80 -18.50
N ILE A 1007 -31.90 1.71 -17.21
CA ILE A 1007 -32.28 0.59 -16.33
C ILE A 1007 -33.55 0.97 -15.56
N ASN A 1008 -34.65 0.30 -15.89
CA ASN A 1008 -35.87 0.36 -15.09
C ASN A 1008 -35.95 -0.85 -14.16
N LEU A 1009 -35.94 -0.61 -12.84
CA LEU A 1009 -36.15 -1.65 -11.83
C LEU A 1009 -37.56 -2.23 -11.96
N ARG A 1010 -37.64 -3.57 -12.01
CA ARG A 1010 -38.90 -4.31 -11.91
C ARG A 1010 -39.49 -4.16 -10.52
N GLU A 1011 -40.79 -4.41 -10.38
CA GLU A 1011 -41.52 -4.23 -9.11
C GLU A 1011 -40.91 -4.98 -7.91
N HIS A 1012 -40.36 -6.18 -8.12
CA HIS A 1012 -39.69 -6.95 -7.06
C HIS A 1012 -38.23 -6.53 -6.79
N GLN A 1013 -37.67 -5.64 -7.61
CA GLN A 1013 -36.33 -5.07 -7.45
C GLN A 1013 -36.38 -3.69 -6.77
N ARG A 1014 -37.60 -3.16 -6.52
CA ARG A 1014 -37.83 -1.91 -5.80
C ARG A 1014 -38.14 -2.20 -4.35
#